data_AF-A0A6N7Q415-F1
#
_entry.id   AF-A0A6N7Q415-F1
#
_cell.length_a   1.000
_cell.length_b   1.000
_cell.length_c   1.000
_cell.angle_alpha   90.00
_cell.angle_beta   90.00
_cell.angle_gamma   90.00
#
_symmetry.space_group_name_H-M   'P 1'
#
loop_
_entity.id
_entity.type
_entity.pdbx_description
1 polymer ?
#
loop_
_entity_poly.entity_id
_entity_poly.type
_entity_poly.pdbx_seq_one_letter_code
_entity_poly.pdbx_strand_id
1 'polypeptide(L)'
;MPGPRWITLALACILAAGCNVNDTAPDLLRVVDVAPRELESGDRLEVLGTNLPTGDAREATITFRGTLKRPGEAAIEGQTIVVDKAKITTDKVSAQVSEALVARFCGQGDESAHTTFRGDVTVTLETKSEGALPVTGSVKDVILDVRPKAPRRAVALARERDGQRALDFLGITVSKDAPTSSGLVVAAVRPDSPAAAAKIEGGDVITSFEGVKVTGVADVIPSGEERAPIVVVQRRAEEPRAVPISIEGFHASAPSDLLGAAIILGLSAATMLVFATPLGALVAWLVRRVASRLASARSGKKAAARSPVARLASEVHREVASAIAPPDADPILSKLAPVLAFAAISTTFVVMPFSQRLVGADLDVGMLFLLALASLLGLALVTGGSLASEPWSVLRGLRGAGRVLLQELPAVVAIVCVVLSTGSLRLEDMVAAQGGQGGSPLDAGGWPWHWFVFRNPATFVLFLVFLTSMITADGRASSALREAEASGDELAPPARVSARQLLFYFGEWAHVFVACGIASAIFLGGWQIPGVPGAAQESEGALKILGALLFLLKSWALVLSVVWLRWALPRLGAEQRSRIALRWFVPLAIVASAFVVLGTLASTTIGFGRNAGLVSGVVTFVTWAAFAAHFVRRIQVDLRETRAPLHLNPLI
;
A
#
# COMPACT_ATOMS: atom_id res chain seq x y z
N MET A 1 -44.04 -24.70 70.74
CA MET A 1 -42.89 -23.93 71.28
C MET A 1 -41.81 -23.89 70.20
N PRO A 2 -41.65 -22.78 69.45
CA PRO A 2 -40.67 -22.72 68.37
C PRO A 2 -39.27 -22.50 68.96
N GLY A 3 -38.52 -23.60 69.07
CA GLY A 3 -37.08 -23.60 69.36
C GLY A 3 -36.22 -23.33 68.11
N PRO A 4 -34.90 -23.48 68.22
CA PRO A 4 -33.89 -22.41 68.27
C PRO A 4 -33.40 -21.95 66.89
N ARG A 5 -34.27 -21.93 65.87
CA ARG A 5 -33.86 -21.61 64.48
C ARG A 5 -33.39 -20.16 64.29
N TRP A 6 -33.90 -19.23 65.09
CA TRP A 6 -33.52 -17.82 65.01
C TRP A 6 -32.11 -17.55 65.53
N ILE A 7 -31.65 -18.30 66.54
CA ILE A 7 -30.29 -18.17 67.07
C ILE A 7 -29.29 -18.73 66.04
N THR A 8 -29.61 -19.85 65.38
CA THR A 8 -28.77 -20.39 64.30
C THR A 8 -28.75 -19.49 63.07
N LEU A 9 -29.86 -18.81 62.73
CA LEU A 9 -29.90 -17.88 61.60
C LEU A 9 -29.12 -16.59 61.91
N ALA A 10 -29.26 -16.06 63.13
CA ALA A 10 -28.51 -14.89 63.57
C ALA A 10 -27.00 -15.17 63.65
N LEU A 11 -26.61 -16.34 64.15
CA LEU A 11 -25.20 -16.76 64.19
C LEU A 11 -24.64 -16.99 62.78
N ALA A 12 -25.42 -17.56 61.87
CA ALA A 12 -25.04 -17.72 60.46
C ALA A 12 -24.93 -16.38 59.72
N CYS A 13 -25.80 -15.40 60.01
CA CYS A 13 -25.70 -14.06 59.44
C CYS A 13 -24.52 -13.26 60.00
N ILE A 14 -24.16 -13.42 61.28
CA ILE A 14 -22.96 -12.78 61.87
C ILE A 14 -21.68 -13.44 61.34
N LEU A 15 -21.67 -14.77 61.14
CA LEU A 15 -20.56 -15.48 60.50
C LEU A 15 -20.45 -15.13 59.00
N ALA A 16 -21.57 -14.96 58.29
CA ALA A 16 -21.58 -14.56 56.88
C ALA A 16 -21.19 -13.07 56.69
N ALA A 17 -21.58 -12.18 57.60
CA ALA A 17 -21.14 -10.79 57.59
C ALA A 17 -19.65 -10.64 57.98
N GLY A 18 -19.11 -11.55 58.79
CA GLY A 18 -17.69 -11.60 59.14
C GLY A 18 -16.77 -12.09 58.01
N CYS A 19 -17.31 -12.72 56.97
CA CYS A 19 -16.53 -13.24 55.83
C CYS A 19 -16.47 -12.29 54.63
N ASN A 20 -17.10 -11.11 54.69
CA ASN A 20 -16.96 -10.09 53.64
C ASN A 20 -15.84 -9.09 53.99
N VAL A 21 -14.67 -9.63 54.32
CA VAL A 21 -13.45 -8.83 54.42
C VAL A 21 -13.02 -8.56 52.99
N ASN A 22 -13.05 -7.30 52.57
CA ASN A 22 -12.45 -6.86 51.31
C ASN A 22 -11.06 -7.49 51.18
N ASP A 23 -10.78 -8.13 50.03
CA ASP A 23 -9.47 -8.65 49.60
C ASP A 23 -8.39 -7.54 49.44
N THR A 24 -8.49 -6.45 50.18
CA THR A 24 -7.38 -5.53 50.36
C THR A 24 -6.53 -6.10 51.50
N ALA A 25 -5.71 -7.10 51.18
CA ALA A 25 -4.56 -7.39 52.02
C ALA A 25 -3.83 -6.05 52.30
N PRO A 26 -3.46 -5.76 53.55
CA PRO A 26 -2.71 -4.53 53.83
C PRO A 26 -1.46 -4.51 52.94
N ASP A 27 -1.11 -3.34 52.40
CA ASP A 27 0.11 -3.19 51.61
C ASP A 27 1.31 -3.46 52.52
N LEU A 28 1.83 -4.68 52.42
CA LEU A 28 2.98 -5.18 53.17
C LEU A 28 4.29 -4.83 52.45
N LEU A 29 4.22 -4.45 51.17
CA LEU A 29 5.34 -3.92 50.38
C LEU A 29 5.22 -2.41 50.26
N ARG A 30 6.30 -1.71 50.60
CA ARG A 30 6.37 -0.26 50.46
C ARG A 30 6.90 0.10 49.07
N VAL A 31 5.97 0.23 48.12
CA VAL A 31 6.24 0.74 46.78
C VAL A 31 6.07 2.26 46.78
N VAL A 32 6.97 2.96 46.09
CA VAL A 32 7.09 4.43 46.14
C VAL A 32 6.67 5.06 44.82
N ASP A 33 7.23 4.60 43.71
CA ASP A 33 6.94 5.18 42.40
C ASP A 33 7.22 4.21 41.23
N VAL A 34 6.83 4.59 40.02
CA VAL A 34 7.10 3.88 38.77
C VAL A 34 7.92 4.77 37.84
N ALA A 35 9.01 4.23 37.30
CA ALA A 35 9.90 4.90 36.35
C ALA A 35 10.34 3.95 35.21
N PRO A 36 10.58 4.44 33.99
CA PRO A 36 10.31 5.80 33.52
C PRO A 36 8.80 6.05 33.31
N ARG A 37 8.41 7.34 33.27
CA ARG A 37 7.03 7.78 33.02
C ARG A 37 6.62 7.73 31.55
N GLU A 38 7.60 7.62 30.66
CA GLU A 38 7.44 7.39 29.23
C GLU A 38 8.02 6.01 28.92
N LEU A 39 7.25 5.16 28.26
CA LEU A 39 7.65 3.80 27.88
C LEU A 39 7.63 3.61 26.38
N GLU A 40 8.74 3.10 25.87
CA GLU A 40 8.88 2.60 24.51
C GLU A 40 9.26 1.11 24.52
N SER A 41 9.03 0.43 23.40
CA SER A 41 9.44 -0.98 23.25
C SER A 41 10.96 -1.09 23.37
N GLY A 42 11.43 -1.92 24.30
CA GLY A 42 12.87 -2.08 24.59
C GLY A 42 13.32 -1.41 25.90
N ASP A 43 12.48 -0.54 26.48
CA ASP A 43 12.77 0.09 27.77
C ASP A 43 12.71 -0.90 28.94
N ARG A 44 13.22 -0.43 30.08
CA ARG A 44 13.14 -1.15 31.35
C ARG A 44 12.19 -0.42 32.29
N LEU A 45 11.05 -1.03 32.54
CA LEU A 45 10.09 -0.59 33.54
C LEU A 45 10.61 -0.94 34.93
N GLU A 46 10.72 0.05 35.82
CA GLU A 46 11.17 -0.09 37.19
C GLU A 46 10.11 0.46 38.16
N VAL A 47 9.63 -0.40 39.05
CA VAL A 47 8.76 -0.02 40.15
C VAL A 47 9.64 0.11 41.40
N LEU A 48 9.83 1.33 41.86
CA LEU A 48 10.72 1.69 42.96
C LEU A 48 10.06 1.37 44.29
N GLY A 49 10.80 0.72 45.19
CA GLY A 49 10.32 0.35 46.52
C GLY A 49 11.39 0.52 47.58
N THR A 50 11.00 0.36 48.83
CA THR A 50 11.93 0.38 49.97
C THR A 50 11.85 -0.93 50.73
N ASN A 51 13.02 -1.53 51.01
CA ASN A 51 13.14 -2.81 51.73
C ASN A 51 12.33 -3.96 51.08
N LEU A 52 12.41 -4.09 49.76
CA LEU A 52 11.77 -5.20 49.06
C LEU A 52 12.46 -6.53 49.42
N PRO A 53 11.71 -7.60 49.68
CA PRO A 53 12.28 -8.88 50.09
C PRO A 53 13.04 -9.53 48.93
N THR A 54 14.33 -9.77 49.11
CA THR A 54 15.25 -10.37 48.12
C THR A 54 15.55 -11.86 48.36
N GLY A 55 14.76 -12.52 49.21
CA GLY A 55 14.87 -13.95 49.54
C GLY A 55 14.38 -14.91 48.45
N ASP A 56 13.67 -15.98 48.81
CA ASP A 56 13.29 -17.10 47.93
C ASP A 56 12.32 -16.77 46.76
N ALA A 57 11.79 -15.53 46.73
CA ALA A 57 10.96 -15.01 45.65
C ALA A 57 11.84 -14.23 44.65
N ARG A 58 12.15 -14.85 43.51
CA ARG A 58 12.96 -14.22 42.44
C ARG A 58 12.12 -13.46 41.40
N GLU A 59 10.80 -13.61 41.45
CA GLU A 59 9.87 -13.10 40.44
C GLU A 59 8.69 -12.41 41.12
N ALA A 60 8.26 -11.28 40.55
CA ALA A 60 7.08 -10.51 40.92
C ALA A 60 6.14 -10.36 39.73
N THR A 61 4.89 -10.08 40.02
CA THR A 61 3.87 -9.73 39.03
C THR A 61 3.49 -8.27 39.21
N ILE A 62 3.60 -7.47 38.14
CA ILE A 62 3.18 -6.06 38.13
C ILE A 62 1.82 -5.98 37.43
N THR A 63 0.83 -5.43 38.11
CA THR A 63 -0.53 -5.26 37.59
C THR A 63 -0.87 -3.78 37.49
N PHE A 64 -1.19 -3.33 36.28
CA PHE A 64 -1.71 -2.00 36.00
C PHE A 64 -3.23 -2.08 35.93
N ARG A 65 -3.93 -1.27 36.73
CA ARG A 65 -5.40 -1.18 36.70
C ARG A 65 -5.83 0.26 36.58
N GLY A 66 -6.51 0.61 35.48
CA GLY A 66 -6.85 2.00 35.24
C GLY A 66 -7.57 2.26 33.93
N THR A 67 -7.49 3.50 33.49
CA THR A 67 -8.10 3.99 32.26
C THR A 67 -7.01 4.24 31.22
N LEU A 68 -7.24 3.77 29.99
CA LEU A 68 -6.42 4.08 28.83
C LEU A 68 -7.09 5.16 28.01
N LYS A 69 -6.34 6.21 27.67
CA LYS A 69 -6.78 7.29 26.79
C LYS A 69 -5.92 7.35 25.55
N ARG A 70 -6.56 7.39 24.38
CA ARG A 70 -5.93 7.43 23.06
C ARG A 70 -6.52 8.59 22.23
N PRO A 71 -5.71 9.25 21.39
CA PRO A 71 -6.21 10.28 20.49
C PRO A 71 -7.33 9.74 19.58
N GLY A 72 -8.48 10.41 19.56
CA GLY A 72 -9.60 10.07 18.69
C GLY A 72 -10.42 8.83 19.08
N GLU A 73 -10.13 8.19 20.21
CA GLU A 73 -10.91 7.05 20.73
C GLU A 73 -11.56 7.40 22.08
N ALA A 74 -12.68 6.73 22.37
CA ALA A 74 -13.32 6.78 23.68
C ALA A 74 -12.37 6.26 24.79
N ALA A 75 -12.51 6.77 26.00
CA ALA A 75 -11.70 6.31 27.13
C ALA A 75 -12.02 4.85 27.48
N ILE A 76 -11.00 3.99 27.53
CA ILE A 76 -11.17 2.57 27.89
C ILE A 76 -10.96 2.42 29.39
N GLU A 77 -12.06 2.31 30.14
CA GLU A 77 -12.05 2.19 31.59
C GLU A 77 -11.86 0.75 32.09
N GLY A 78 -11.30 0.61 33.29
CA GLY A 78 -11.22 -0.68 34.00
C GLY A 78 -10.24 -1.69 33.39
N GLN A 79 -9.33 -1.25 32.52
CA GLN A 79 -8.35 -2.12 31.88
C GLN A 79 -7.37 -2.66 32.91
N THR A 80 -7.12 -3.97 32.88
CA THR A 80 -6.11 -4.63 33.71
C THR A 80 -5.01 -5.21 32.83
N ILE A 81 -3.77 -4.76 33.01
CA ILE A 81 -2.60 -5.21 32.25
C ILE A 81 -1.60 -5.84 33.22
N VAL A 82 -1.26 -7.11 32.99
CA VAL A 82 -0.38 -7.89 33.85
C VAL A 82 0.97 -8.10 33.18
N VAL A 83 2.05 -7.91 33.96
CA VAL A 83 3.43 -8.17 33.59
C VAL A 83 3.99 -9.23 34.53
N ASP A 84 4.15 -10.45 34.00
CA ASP A 84 4.67 -11.58 34.75
C ASP A 84 6.21 -11.61 34.76
N LYS A 85 6.79 -12.29 35.75
CA LYS A 85 8.24 -12.57 35.84
C LYS A 85 9.13 -11.32 35.93
N ALA A 86 8.66 -10.28 36.61
CA ALA A 86 9.49 -9.11 36.90
C ALA A 86 10.58 -9.45 37.91
N LYS A 87 11.81 -9.00 37.68
CA LYS A 87 12.97 -9.28 38.54
C LYS A 87 13.00 -8.33 39.72
N ILE A 88 13.09 -8.88 40.92
CA ILE A 88 13.09 -8.11 42.18
C ILE A 88 14.53 -7.85 42.63
N THR A 89 14.78 -6.64 43.11
CA THR A 89 15.98 -6.20 43.82
C THR A 89 15.54 -5.46 45.10
N THR A 90 16.44 -5.22 46.04
CA THR A 90 16.14 -4.63 47.36
C THR A 90 15.42 -3.28 47.29
N ASP A 91 15.64 -2.52 46.22
CA ASP A 91 15.17 -1.16 45.98
C ASP A 91 14.19 -1.03 44.79
N LYS A 92 14.03 -2.07 43.96
CA LYS A 92 13.14 -2.01 42.80
C LYS A 92 12.69 -3.36 42.25
N VAL A 93 11.55 -3.35 41.56
CA VAL A 93 11.07 -4.44 40.71
C VAL A 93 11.16 -4.03 39.26
N SER A 94 11.88 -4.79 38.44
CA SER A 94 12.17 -4.42 37.05
C SER A 94 11.65 -5.44 36.04
N ALA A 95 11.00 -4.94 34.98
CA ALA A 95 10.52 -5.75 33.87
C ALA A 95 10.97 -5.16 32.53
N GLN A 96 11.22 -6.01 31.54
CA GLN A 96 11.54 -5.56 30.20
C GLN A 96 10.24 -5.23 29.44
N VAL A 97 10.17 -4.06 28.84
CA VAL A 97 9.02 -3.63 28.04
C VAL A 97 9.08 -4.31 26.68
N SER A 98 8.26 -5.35 26.52
CA SER A 98 8.12 -6.07 25.25
C SER A 98 7.11 -5.40 24.33
N GLU A 99 7.22 -5.65 23.02
CA GLU A 99 6.25 -5.19 22.02
C GLU A 99 4.82 -5.69 22.32
N ALA A 100 4.70 -6.90 22.86
CA ALA A 100 3.42 -7.45 23.30
C ALA A 100 2.82 -6.70 24.49
N LEU A 101 3.65 -6.21 25.42
CA LEU A 101 3.20 -5.36 26.52
C LEU A 101 2.74 -4.00 26.01
N VAL A 102 3.53 -3.35 25.16
CA VAL A 102 3.18 -2.07 24.52
C VAL A 102 1.87 -2.19 23.76
N ALA A 103 1.65 -3.27 23.02
CA ALA A 103 0.41 -3.51 22.28
C ALA A 103 -0.83 -3.64 23.20
N ARG A 104 -0.69 -4.07 24.46
CA ARG A 104 -1.79 -4.10 25.43
C ARG A 104 -2.21 -2.70 25.89
N PHE A 105 -1.29 -1.73 25.88
CA PHE A 105 -1.60 -0.32 26.15
C PHE A 105 -2.08 0.37 24.87
N CYS A 106 -1.30 0.29 23.79
CA CYS A 106 -1.45 1.08 22.58
C CYS A 106 -2.44 0.53 21.55
N GLY A 107 -2.79 -0.77 21.60
CA GLY A 107 -3.48 -1.45 20.50
C GLY A 107 -2.52 -2.18 19.57
N GLN A 108 -3.06 -2.95 18.61
CA GLN A 108 -2.28 -3.79 17.70
C GLN A 108 -2.26 -3.26 16.27
N GLY A 109 -1.13 -3.44 15.58
CA GLY A 109 -0.98 -3.10 14.16
C GLY A 109 -1.24 -1.62 13.88
N ASP A 110 -2.13 -1.34 12.92
CA ASP A 110 -2.46 0.03 12.50
C ASP A 110 -3.32 0.79 13.51
N GLU A 111 -4.01 0.08 14.40
CA GLU A 111 -4.77 0.70 15.48
C GLU A 111 -3.86 1.17 16.61
N SER A 112 -2.58 0.76 16.63
CA SER A 112 -1.64 1.15 17.68
C SER A 112 -1.47 2.67 17.74
N ALA A 113 -1.87 3.30 18.83
CA ALA A 113 -1.83 4.75 19.03
C ALA A 113 -1.07 5.11 20.31
N HIS A 114 -0.53 6.33 20.35
CA HIS A 114 0.01 6.87 21.60
C HIS A 114 -1.08 6.81 22.68
N THR A 115 -0.73 6.26 23.84
CA THR A 115 -1.68 6.02 24.91
C THR A 115 -1.16 6.56 26.22
N THR A 116 -1.97 7.37 26.89
CA THR A 116 -1.74 7.77 28.28
C THR A 116 -2.58 6.88 29.19
N PHE A 117 -1.91 6.10 30.02
CA PHE A 117 -2.52 5.31 31.09
C PHE A 117 -2.60 6.14 32.37
N ARG A 118 -3.74 6.08 33.05
CA ARG A 118 -3.93 6.62 34.40
C ARG A 118 -4.58 5.58 35.29
N GLY A 119 -3.93 5.23 36.39
CA GLY A 119 -4.50 4.28 37.35
C GLY A 119 -3.51 3.80 38.39
N ASP A 120 -3.84 2.69 39.03
CA ASP A 120 -3.08 2.14 40.12
C ASP A 120 -2.14 1.03 39.61
N VAL A 121 -0.93 1.00 40.15
CA VAL A 121 0.07 -0.02 39.85
C VAL A 121 0.31 -0.85 41.10
N THR A 122 0.03 -2.14 41.02
CA THR A 122 0.16 -3.09 42.13
C THR A 122 1.26 -4.08 41.82
N VAL A 123 2.22 -4.22 42.73
CA VAL A 123 3.23 -5.28 42.71
C VAL A 123 2.77 -6.39 43.63
N THR A 124 2.72 -7.61 43.10
CA THR A 124 2.35 -8.81 43.85
C THR A 124 3.52 -9.78 43.86
N LEU A 125 3.84 -10.27 45.05
CA LEU A 125 4.82 -11.34 45.25
C LEU A 125 4.09 -12.64 45.59
N GLU A 126 4.31 -13.66 44.76
CA GLU A 126 3.78 -14.99 45.04
C GLU A 126 4.60 -15.67 46.13
N THR A 127 3.90 -16.19 47.15
CA THR A 127 4.51 -16.94 48.25
C THR A 127 4.53 -18.43 47.91
N LYS A 128 5.67 -19.10 48.06
CA LYS A 128 5.82 -20.55 47.78
C LYS A 128 5.15 -21.48 48.81
N SER A 129 4.65 -20.95 49.93
CA SER A 129 3.97 -21.72 50.98
C SER A 129 2.49 -21.93 50.65
N GLU A 130 2.05 -23.20 50.59
CA GLU A 130 0.63 -23.55 50.36
C GLU A 130 -0.29 -22.86 51.38
N GLY A 131 -1.22 -22.05 50.90
CA GLY A 131 -2.23 -21.36 51.71
C GLY A 131 -1.82 -19.99 52.29
N ALA A 132 -0.63 -19.47 51.99
CA ALA A 132 -0.25 -18.11 52.37
C ALA A 132 -0.84 -17.06 51.43
N LEU A 133 -1.29 -15.92 51.99
CA LEU A 133 -1.80 -14.79 51.22
C LEU A 133 -0.65 -14.10 50.46
N PRO A 134 -0.88 -13.67 49.20
CA PRO A 134 0.13 -12.95 48.43
C PRO A 134 0.47 -11.62 49.10
N VAL A 135 1.74 -11.22 48.99
CA VAL A 135 2.22 -9.96 49.54
C VAL A 135 2.11 -8.89 48.46
N THR A 136 1.37 -7.82 48.72
CA THR A 136 1.11 -6.74 47.75
C THR A 136 1.67 -5.39 48.20
N GLY A 137 1.97 -4.54 47.23
CA GLY A 137 2.28 -3.13 47.41
C GLY A 137 1.76 -2.31 46.23
N SER A 138 1.10 -1.18 46.49
CA SER A 138 0.46 -0.37 45.44
C SER A 138 0.96 1.07 45.41
N VAL A 139 1.02 1.62 44.20
CA VAL A 139 1.17 3.06 43.95
C VAL A 139 -0.11 3.54 43.27
N LYS A 140 -0.72 4.58 43.83
CA LYS A 140 -1.98 5.14 43.33
C LYS A 140 -1.76 6.31 42.39
N ASP A 141 -2.71 6.52 41.47
CA ASP A 141 -2.73 7.64 40.51
C ASP A 141 -1.44 7.78 39.68
N VAL A 142 -0.91 6.66 39.19
CA VAL A 142 0.23 6.63 38.28
C VAL A 142 -0.23 7.04 36.88
N ILE A 143 0.38 8.10 36.36
CA ILE A 143 0.30 8.48 34.95
C ILE A 143 1.52 7.90 34.22
N LEU A 144 1.26 7.21 33.12
CA LEU A 144 2.26 6.53 32.30
C LEU A 144 1.94 6.73 30.83
N ASP A 145 2.87 7.28 30.05
CA ASP A 145 2.73 7.45 28.61
C ASP A 145 3.42 6.30 27.89
N VAL A 146 2.69 5.61 27.01
CA VAL A 146 3.21 4.46 26.28
C VAL A 146 3.14 4.75 24.79
N ARG A 147 4.30 4.66 24.12
CA ARG A 147 4.41 4.89 22.69
C ARG A 147 4.52 3.57 21.94
N PRO A 148 3.66 3.35 20.93
CA PRO A 148 3.82 2.21 20.05
C PRO A 148 5.05 2.41 19.17
N LYS A 149 5.56 1.29 18.64
CA LYS A 149 6.46 1.34 17.49
C LYS A 149 5.76 2.07 16.36
N ALA A 150 6.50 2.94 15.65
CA ALA A 150 5.92 3.80 14.61
C ALA A 150 4.99 3.00 13.68
N PRO A 151 3.70 3.38 13.56
CA PRO A 151 2.76 2.70 12.68
C PRO A 151 3.17 2.91 11.23
N ARG A 152 2.50 2.22 10.30
CA ARG A 152 2.69 2.46 8.86
C ARG A 152 2.61 3.96 8.57
N ARG A 153 3.53 4.48 7.75
CA ARG A 153 3.62 5.91 7.46
C ARG A 153 2.31 6.52 6.97
N ALA A 154 1.54 5.78 6.17
CA ALA A 154 0.21 6.19 5.72
C ALA A 154 -0.75 6.48 6.89
N VAL A 155 -0.72 5.64 7.93
CA VAL A 155 -1.53 5.79 9.15
C VAL A 155 -1.02 6.96 9.99
N ALA A 156 0.31 7.09 10.16
CA ALA A 156 0.90 8.22 10.87
C ALA A 156 0.51 9.57 10.24
N LEU A 157 0.64 9.68 8.90
CA LEU A 157 0.27 10.88 8.15
C LEU A 157 -1.25 11.14 8.17
N ALA A 158 -2.08 10.10 8.17
CA ALA A 158 -3.53 10.26 8.30
C ALA A 158 -3.87 10.88 9.66
N ARG A 159 -3.28 10.37 10.75
CA ARG A 159 -3.47 10.91 12.10
C ARG A 159 -2.92 12.33 12.25
N GLU A 160 -1.76 12.64 11.66
CA GLU A 160 -1.26 14.02 11.63
C GLU A 160 -2.22 14.97 10.91
N ARG A 161 -2.89 14.54 9.84
CA ARG A 161 -3.91 15.36 9.16
C ARG A 161 -5.16 15.55 10.00
N ASP A 162 -5.64 14.50 10.64
CA ASP A 162 -6.81 14.59 11.50
C ASP A 162 -6.53 15.50 12.70
N GLY A 163 -5.32 15.40 13.28
CA GLY A 163 -4.84 16.33 14.30
C GLY A 163 -4.70 17.76 13.80
N GLN A 164 -4.13 17.97 12.60
CA GLN A 164 -4.03 19.30 12.00
C GLN A 164 -5.42 19.91 11.74
N ARG A 165 -6.38 19.11 11.28
CA ARG A 165 -7.77 19.55 11.09
C ARG A 165 -8.44 19.92 12.40
N ALA A 166 -8.19 19.17 13.47
CA ALA A 166 -8.68 19.51 14.79
C ALA A 166 -8.08 20.85 15.24
N LEU A 167 -6.77 21.05 15.08
CA LEU A 167 -6.11 22.33 15.38
C LEU A 167 -6.68 23.49 14.54
N ASP A 168 -6.90 23.28 13.23
CA ASP A 168 -7.48 24.29 12.33
C ASP A 168 -8.92 24.64 12.74
N PHE A 169 -9.71 23.65 13.18
CA PHE A 169 -11.06 23.86 13.72
C PHE A 169 -11.03 24.66 15.03
N LEU A 170 -10.14 24.27 15.94
CA LEU A 170 -9.89 25.01 17.19
C LEU A 170 -9.32 26.41 16.92
N GLY A 171 -8.80 26.66 15.72
CA GLY A 171 -8.19 27.92 15.27
C GLY A 171 -6.80 28.16 15.86
N ILE A 172 -6.06 27.07 16.11
CA ILE A 172 -4.72 27.07 16.70
C ILE A 172 -3.69 26.84 15.61
N THR A 173 -2.76 27.77 15.43
CA THR A 173 -1.58 27.58 14.57
C THR A 173 -0.40 27.20 15.45
N VAL A 174 0.26 26.08 15.16
CA VAL A 174 1.41 25.58 15.94
C VAL A 174 2.73 26.07 15.36
N SER A 175 3.69 26.38 16.23
CA SER A 175 5.06 26.74 15.83
C SER A 175 5.82 25.52 15.33
N LYS A 176 6.44 25.62 14.14
CA LYS A 176 7.23 24.53 13.53
C LYS A 176 8.64 24.39 14.09
N ASP A 177 9.13 25.41 14.79
CA ASP A 177 10.53 25.52 15.24
C ASP A 177 10.72 25.14 16.72
N ALA A 178 9.65 24.77 17.42
CA ALA A 178 9.69 24.47 18.86
C ALA A 178 9.82 22.95 19.13
N PRO A 179 10.58 22.54 20.16
CA PRO A 179 10.75 21.14 20.50
C PRO A 179 9.43 20.52 20.99
N THR A 180 8.99 19.50 20.27
CA THR A 180 7.75 18.72 20.51
C THR A 180 7.79 17.88 21.80
N SER A 181 8.97 17.69 22.41
CA SER A 181 9.14 16.88 23.62
C SER A 181 8.42 17.43 24.86
N SER A 182 8.03 18.70 24.85
CA SER A 182 7.39 19.37 26.00
C SER A 182 5.95 19.83 25.73
N GLY A 183 5.37 19.47 24.58
CA GLY A 183 4.04 19.91 24.14
C GLY A 183 4.06 20.65 22.82
N LEU A 184 2.88 21.02 22.33
CA LEU A 184 2.71 21.82 21.12
C LEU A 184 2.68 23.31 21.48
N VAL A 185 3.61 24.09 20.93
CA VAL A 185 3.66 25.54 21.14
C VAL A 185 2.70 26.25 20.20
N VAL A 186 1.76 27.00 20.76
CA VAL A 186 0.80 27.81 20.01
C VAL A 186 1.52 29.06 19.47
N ALA A 187 1.60 29.19 18.15
CA ALA A 187 2.17 30.37 17.49
C ALA A 187 1.13 31.50 17.39
N ALA A 188 -0.10 31.17 17.02
CA ALA A 188 -1.18 32.14 16.87
C ALA A 188 -2.55 31.47 17.08
N VAL A 189 -3.54 32.26 17.51
CA VAL A 189 -4.93 31.83 17.68
C VAL A 189 -5.83 32.75 16.86
N ARG A 190 -6.80 32.18 16.13
CA ARG A 190 -7.76 32.95 15.32
C ARG A 190 -8.82 33.61 16.24
N PRO A 191 -9.16 34.90 16.06
CA PRO A 191 -10.05 35.64 16.99
C PRO A 191 -11.46 35.05 17.18
N ASP A 192 -12.03 34.43 16.13
CA ASP A 192 -13.37 33.84 16.14
C ASP A 192 -13.36 32.31 16.27
N SER A 193 -12.39 31.74 17.00
CA SER A 193 -12.24 30.29 17.15
C SER A 193 -12.58 29.77 18.55
N PRO A 194 -12.85 28.46 18.70
CA PRO A 194 -13.05 27.84 20.01
C PRO A 194 -11.89 28.07 20.99
N ALA A 195 -10.65 28.09 20.49
CA ALA A 195 -9.47 28.38 21.32
C ALA A 195 -9.43 29.84 21.83
N ALA A 196 -9.85 30.82 21.02
CA ALA A 196 -9.97 32.21 21.46
C ALA A 196 -11.08 32.38 22.52
N ALA A 197 -12.22 31.70 22.33
CA ALA A 197 -13.29 31.67 23.33
C ALA A 197 -12.84 31.04 24.67
N ALA A 198 -11.95 30.05 24.59
CA ALA A 198 -11.31 29.41 25.72
C ALA A 198 -10.16 30.24 26.35
N LYS A 199 -9.84 31.42 25.79
CA LYS A 199 -8.75 32.32 26.22
C LYS A 199 -7.34 31.71 26.08
N ILE A 200 -7.12 30.89 25.07
CA ILE A 200 -5.78 30.42 24.67
C ILE A 200 -5.15 31.50 23.80
N GLU A 201 -3.88 31.83 24.05
CA GLU A 201 -3.17 32.89 23.35
C GLU A 201 -1.88 32.37 22.69
N GLY A 202 -1.33 33.16 21.77
CA GLY A 202 -0.02 32.87 21.17
C GLY A 202 1.08 32.85 22.25
N GLY A 203 1.87 31.78 22.28
CA GLY A 203 2.93 31.53 23.26
C GLY A 203 2.57 30.47 24.32
N ASP A 204 1.31 30.03 24.39
CA ASP A 204 0.90 28.93 25.28
C ASP A 204 1.41 27.58 24.76
N VAL A 205 1.72 26.65 25.67
CA VAL A 205 2.15 25.28 25.33
C VAL A 205 1.05 24.29 25.71
N ILE A 206 0.53 23.55 24.75
CA ILE A 206 -0.46 22.49 24.98
C ILE A 206 0.28 21.24 25.44
N THR A 207 0.05 20.83 26.70
CA THR A 207 0.74 19.68 27.32
C THR A 207 -0.13 18.44 27.39
N SER A 208 -1.45 18.59 27.45
CA SER A 208 -2.38 17.46 27.29
C SER A 208 -3.71 17.88 26.66
N PHE A 209 -4.37 16.93 25.99
CA PHE A 209 -5.63 17.09 25.29
C PHE A 209 -6.51 15.87 25.58
N GLU A 210 -7.72 16.07 26.11
CA GLU A 210 -8.63 15.00 26.58
C GLU A 210 -8.01 14.04 27.62
N GLY A 211 -6.91 14.45 28.28
CA GLY A 211 -6.14 13.61 29.20
C GLY A 211 -5.09 12.72 28.53
N VAL A 212 -4.88 12.85 27.21
CA VAL A 212 -3.72 12.32 26.50
C VAL A 212 -2.59 13.34 26.54
N LYS A 213 -1.36 12.94 26.85
CA LYS A 213 -0.21 13.84 26.78
C LYS A 213 0.08 14.22 25.34
N VAL A 214 0.23 15.51 25.09
CA VAL A 214 0.46 16.03 23.75
C VAL A 214 1.96 16.11 23.51
N THR A 215 2.43 15.39 22.49
CA THR A 215 3.83 15.42 22.06
C THR A 215 3.96 15.68 20.56
N GLY A 216 2.89 15.47 19.80
CA GLY A 216 2.82 15.84 18.40
C GLY A 216 1.41 16.23 18.00
N VAL A 217 1.27 16.72 16.77
CA VAL A 217 -0.02 17.13 16.19
C VAL A 217 -1.03 15.97 16.17
N ALA A 218 -0.54 14.74 15.97
CA ALA A 218 -1.36 13.52 15.97
C ALA A 218 -2.01 13.19 17.34
N ASP A 219 -1.58 13.82 18.44
CA ASP A 219 -2.17 13.62 19.77
C ASP A 219 -3.40 14.51 20.02
N VAL A 220 -3.65 15.50 19.15
CA VAL A 220 -4.76 16.47 19.29
C VAL A 220 -5.92 16.04 18.40
N ILE A 221 -6.48 14.86 18.66
CA ILE A 221 -7.64 14.34 17.93
C ILE A 221 -8.78 14.14 18.94
N PRO A 222 -9.91 14.85 18.80
CA PRO A 222 -11.03 14.70 19.73
C PRO A 222 -11.72 13.36 19.55
N SER A 223 -12.06 12.70 20.66
CA SER A 223 -12.82 11.44 20.69
C SER A 223 -14.28 11.62 20.22
N GLY A 224 -14.83 12.82 20.41
CA GLY A 224 -16.23 13.14 20.10
C GLY A 224 -17.24 12.71 21.17
N GLU A 225 -16.80 12.11 22.28
CA GLU A 225 -17.67 11.79 23.42
C GLU A 225 -17.93 13.02 24.30
N GLU A 226 -16.88 13.80 24.57
CA GLU A 226 -16.96 15.01 25.40
C GLU A 226 -17.30 16.23 24.53
N ARG A 227 -18.39 16.96 24.85
CA ARG A 227 -18.74 18.19 24.11
C ARG A 227 -17.75 19.33 24.31
N ALA A 228 -17.03 19.31 25.43
CA ALA A 228 -16.07 20.33 25.81
C ALA A 228 -14.81 19.68 26.41
N PRO A 229 -13.95 19.08 25.58
CA PRO A 229 -12.73 18.43 26.05
C PRO A 229 -11.83 19.37 26.83
N ILE A 230 -11.19 18.80 27.87
CA ILE A 230 -10.22 19.53 28.69
C ILE A 230 -8.87 19.54 27.98
N VAL A 231 -8.34 20.75 27.80
CA VAL A 231 -7.00 21.00 27.29
C VAL A 231 -6.16 21.61 28.39
N VAL A 232 -4.99 21.04 28.67
CA VAL A 232 -4.05 21.61 29.63
C VAL A 232 -3.04 22.45 28.87
N VAL A 233 -3.01 23.73 29.19
CA VAL A 233 -2.09 24.72 28.63
C VAL A 233 -1.16 25.25 29.72
N GLN A 234 0.10 25.45 29.36
CA GLN A 234 1.10 26.04 30.24
C GLN A 234 1.69 27.29 29.59
N ARG A 235 1.66 28.40 30.33
CA ARG A 235 2.22 29.70 29.91
C ARG A 235 3.52 29.95 30.65
N ARG A 236 4.64 30.02 29.92
CA ARG A 236 5.97 30.49 30.38
C ARG A 236 6.24 30.39 31.91
N ALA A 237 6.51 29.17 32.39
CA ALA A 237 6.83 28.83 33.78
C ALA A 237 5.71 29.01 34.84
N GLU A 238 4.47 29.32 34.44
CA GLU A 238 3.28 29.26 35.30
C GLU A 238 2.78 27.81 35.48
N GLU A 239 1.91 27.59 36.46
CA GLU A 239 1.26 26.29 36.70
C GLU A 239 0.35 25.90 35.52
N PRO A 240 0.27 24.59 35.17
CA PRO A 240 -0.58 24.13 34.09
C PRO A 240 -2.07 24.41 34.37
N ARG A 241 -2.76 25.02 33.41
CA ARG A 241 -4.18 25.34 33.52
C ARG A 241 -5.02 24.40 32.67
N ALA A 242 -5.97 23.73 33.29
CA ALA A 242 -7.01 22.96 32.61
C ALA A 242 -8.10 23.91 32.07
N VAL A 243 -8.33 23.90 30.76
CA VAL A 243 -9.27 24.75 30.06
C VAL A 243 -10.23 23.88 29.23
N PRO A 244 -11.55 23.94 29.46
CA PRO A 244 -12.51 23.26 28.60
C PRO A 244 -12.63 24.02 27.27
N ILE A 245 -12.53 23.32 26.14
CA ILE A 245 -12.71 23.90 24.81
C ILE A 245 -13.89 23.24 24.13
N SER A 246 -14.83 24.01 23.58
CA SER A 246 -15.97 23.45 22.84
C SER A 246 -15.53 22.82 21.52
N ILE A 247 -15.97 21.58 21.27
CA ILE A 247 -15.83 20.90 19.98
C ILE A 247 -17.16 20.76 19.23
N GLU A 248 -18.18 21.53 19.65
CA GLU A 248 -19.51 21.49 19.03
C GLU A 248 -19.43 21.89 17.55
N GLY A 249 -19.79 20.96 16.66
CA GLY A 249 -19.67 21.13 15.20
C GLY A 249 -18.42 20.51 14.57
N PHE A 250 -17.49 19.96 15.36
CA PHE A 250 -16.43 19.12 14.82
C PHE A 250 -16.99 17.74 14.44
N HIS A 251 -16.98 17.43 13.15
CA HIS A 251 -17.32 16.10 12.66
C HIS A 251 -16.05 15.38 12.24
N ALA A 252 -15.82 14.20 12.81
CA ALA A 252 -14.80 13.28 12.31
C ALA A 252 -15.04 13.05 10.82
N SER A 253 -13.97 13.13 10.03
CA SER A 253 -14.02 12.91 8.59
C SER A 253 -14.62 11.53 8.30
N ALA A 254 -15.68 11.46 7.48
CA ALA A 254 -15.81 10.28 6.63
C ALA A 254 -14.54 10.24 5.76
N PRO A 255 -13.89 9.09 5.53
CA PRO A 255 -12.70 9.04 4.70
C PRO A 255 -13.07 9.50 3.29
N SER A 256 -12.81 10.76 2.95
CA SER A 256 -13.15 11.35 1.63
C SER A 256 -12.39 10.66 0.49
N ASP A 257 -11.37 9.89 0.85
CA ASP A 257 -10.58 9.06 -0.05
C ASP A 257 -11.31 7.77 -0.46
N LEU A 258 -12.35 7.33 0.26
CA LEU A 258 -13.11 6.11 -0.09
C LEU A 258 -13.92 6.28 -1.38
N LEU A 259 -14.58 7.43 -1.57
CA LEU A 259 -15.36 7.67 -2.80
C LEU A 259 -14.43 7.77 -4.02
N GLY A 260 -13.32 8.50 -3.89
CA GLY A 260 -12.31 8.61 -4.95
C GLY A 260 -11.65 7.26 -5.26
N ALA A 261 -11.23 6.52 -4.23
CA ALA A 261 -10.65 5.19 -4.38
C ALA A 261 -11.66 4.20 -4.97
N ALA A 262 -12.92 4.23 -4.57
CA ALA A 262 -13.98 3.39 -5.13
C ALA A 262 -14.29 3.75 -6.58
N ILE A 263 -14.29 5.03 -6.96
CA ILE A 263 -14.47 5.48 -8.34
C ILE A 263 -13.29 5.04 -9.20
N ILE A 264 -12.06 5.11 -8.71
CA ILE A 264 -10.85 4.77 -9.47
C ILE A 264 -10.59 3.26 -9.50
N LEU A 265 -10.86 2.53 -8.43
CA LEU A 265 -10.91 1.07 -8.44
C LEU A 265 -12.06 0.59 -9.33
N GLY A 266 -13.21 1.24 -9.28
CA GLY A 266 -14.34 0.98 -10.16
C GLY A 266 -14.03 1.27 -11.63
N LEU A 267 -13.34 2.37 -11.93
CA LEU A 267 -12.92 2.74 -13.28
C LEU A 267 -11.80 1.83 -13.78
N SER A 268 -10.84 1.47 -12.93
CA SER A 268 -9.76 0.54 -13.26
C SER A 268 -10.32 -0.87 -13.47
N ALA A 269 -11.22 -1.34 -12.61
CA ALA A 269 -11.91 -2.61 -12.75
C ALA A 269 -12.83 -2.62 -13.98
N ALA A 270 -13.57 -1.55 -14.25
CA ALA A 270 -14.39 -1.42 -15.45
C ALA A 270 -13.54 -1.39 -16.71
N THR A 271 -12.39 -0.72 -16.68
CA THR A 271 -11.42 -0.63 -17.78
C THR A 271 -10.74 -1.97 -18.02
N MET A 272 -10.38 -2.70 -16.95
CA MET A 272 -9.93 -4.09 -17.05
C MET A 272 -11.02 -5.01 -17.57
N LEU A 273 -12.27 -4.85 -17.14
CA LEU A 273 -13.41 -5.64 -17.61
C LEU A 273 -13.69 -5.39 -19.09
N VAL A 274 -13.57 -4.13 -19.54
CA VAL A 274 -13.70 -3.73 -20.95
C VAL A 274 -12.61 -4.33 -21.85
N PHE A 275 -11.43 -4.68 -21.32
CA PHE A 275 -10.38 -5.35 -22.09
C PHE A 275 -10.26 -6.85 -21.83
N ALA A 276 -10.73 -7.33 -20.68
CA ALA A 276 -10.98 -8.75 -20.39
C ALA A 276 -12.02 -9.32 -21.36
N THR A 277 -13.04 -8.53 -21.72
CA THR A 277 -14.08 -8.86 -22.71
C THR A 277 -14.97 -7.61 -22.87
N PRO A 278 -14.87 -6.80 -23.96
CA PRO A 278 -15.28 -7.22 -25.29
C PRO A 278 -14.44 -6.64 -26.44
N LEU A 279 -13.34 -5.90 -26.28
CA LEU A 279 -12.61 -5.34 -27.45
C LEU A 279 -11.88 -6.43 -28.25
N GLY A 280 -11.25 -7.41 -27.58
CA GLY A 280 -10.69 -8.59 -28.26
C GLY A 280 -11.78 -9.45 -28.90
N ALA A 281 -12.92 -9.62 -28.21
CA ALA A 281 -14.09 -10.29 -28.76
C ALA A 281 -14.76 -9.49 -29.90
N LEU A 282 -14.71 -8.15 -29.87
CA LEU A 282 -15.24 -7.22 -30.85
C LEU A 282 -14.34 -7.21 -32.08
N VAL A 283 -13.02 -7.21 -31.93
CA VAL A 283 -12.05 -7.33 -33.03
C VAL A 283 -12.15 -8.72 -33.64
N ALA A 284 -12.18 -9.80 -32.83
CA ALA A 284 -12.46 -11.14 -33.32
C ALA A 284 -13.85 -11.24 -33.97
N TRP A 285 -14.85 -10.53 -33.47
CA TRP A 285 -16.18 -10.42 -34.07
C TRP A 285 -16.15 -9.61 -35.37
N LEU A 286 -15.38 -8.53 -35.45
CA LEU A 286 -15.23 -7.68 -36.65
C LEU A 286 -14.53 -8.48 -37.74
N VAL A 287 -13.43 -9.16 -37.39
CA VAL A 287 -12.68 -10.06 -38.26
C VAL A 287 -13.56 -11.22 -38.71
N ARG A 288 -14.33 -11.86 -37.81
CA ARG A 288 -15.31 -12.91 -38.17
C ARG A 288 -16.48 -12.37 -39.00
N ARG A 289 -16.92 -11.12 -38.80
CA ARG A 289 -17.99 -10.48 -39.57
C ARG A 289 -17.55 -10.18 -40.98
N VAL A 290 -16.33 -9.66 -41.14
CA VAL A 290 -15.69 -9.44 -42.44
C VAL A 290 -15.46 -10.78 -43.14
N ALA A 291 -14.87 -11.77 -42.45
CA ALA A 291 -14.67 -13.12 -42.98
C ALA A 291 -15.99 -13.82 -43.35
N SER A 292 -17.05 -13.70 -42.54
CA SER A 292 -18.36 -14.28 -42.84
C SER A 292 -19.06 -13.61 -44.03
N ARG A 293 -18.87 -12.29 -44.22
CA ARG A 293 -19.40 -11.57 -45.40
C ARG A 293 -18.65 -11.98 -46.67
N LEU A 294 -17.32 -12.08 -46.59
CA LEU A 294 -16.47 -12.59 -47.67
C LEU A 294 -16.73 -14.08 -47.97
N ALA A 295 -16.98 -14.91 -46.95
CA ALA A 295 -17.32 -16.32 -47.11
C ALA A 295 -18.75 -16.51 -47.62
N SER A 296 -19.73 -15.71 -47.18
CA SER A 296 -21.09 -15.74 -47.71
C SER A 296 -21.18 -15.23 -49.15
N ALA A 297 -20.26 -14.36 -49.56
CA ALA A 297 -20.07 -13.97 -50.96
C ALA A 297 -19.51 -15.11 -51.84
N ARG A 298 -18.82 -16.10 -51.24
CA ARG A 298 -18.34 -17.31 -51.93
C ARG A 298 -19.27 -18.53 -51.78
N SER A 299 -20.07 -18.61 -50.73
CA SER A 299 -20.79 -19.84 -50.33
C SER A 299 -22.31 -19.81 -50.58
N GLY A 300 -22.91 -18.66 -50.90
CA GLY A 300 -24.31 -18.59 -51.34
C GLY A 300 -25.38 -19.00 -50.31
N LYS A 301 -25.02 -19.34 -49.06
CA LYS A 301 -25.99 -19.72 -48.02
C LYS A 301 -26.36 -18.53 -47.13
N LYS A 302 -27.65 -18.23 -47.04
CA LYS A 302 -28.24 -17.17 -46.19
C LYS A 302 -28.21 -17.62 -44.72
N ALA A 303 -27.47 -16.90 -43.86
CA ALA A 303 -27.45 -17.15 -42.42
C ALA A 303 -28.51 -16.29 -41.69
N ALA A 304 -29.33 -16.94 -40.87
CA ALA A 304 -30.48 -16.35 -40.17
C ALA A 304 -30.13 -15.15 -39.28
N ALA A 305 -31.01 -14.15 -39.32
CA ALA A 305 -30.95 -12.91 -38.55
C ALA A 305 -31.36 -13.16 -37.09
N ARG A 306 -30.39 -13.10 -36.16
CA ARG A 306 -30.63 -12.93 -34.71
C ARG A 306 -30.07 -11.59 -34.28
N SER A 307 -30.77 -10.93 -33.34
CA SER A 307 -30.41 -9.59 -32.86
C SER A 307 -29.02 -9.57 -32.21
N PRO A 308 -28.25 -8.46 -32.34
CA PRO A 308 -26.87 -8.37 -31.83
C PRO A 308 -26.77 -8.59 -30.32
N VAL A 309 -27.77 -8.10 -29.57
CA VAL A 309 -27.85 -8.20 -28.11
C VAL A 309 -28.12 -9.64 -27.66
N ALA A 310 -29.00 -10.36 -28.36
CA ALA A 310 -29.27 -11.78 -28.06
C ALA A 310 -28.06 -12.68 -28.38
N ARG A 311 -27.27 -12.33 -29.41
CA ARG A 311 -26.02 -13.03 -29.72
C ARG A 311 -24.95 -12.78 -28.66
N LEU A 312 -24.75 -11.53 -28.24
CA LEU A 312 -23.80 -11.16 -27.18
C LEU A 312 -24.15 -11.85 -25.86
N ALA A 313 -25.42 -11.83 -25.45
CA ALA A 313 -25.90 -12.53 -24.25
C ALA A 313 -25.71 -14.04 -24.35
N SER A 314 -25.93 -14.64 -25.53
CA SER A 314 -25.71 -16.08 -25.74
C SER A 314 -24.24 -16.49 -25.81
N GLU A 315 -23.34 -15.57 -26.19
CA GLU A 315 -21.89 -15.79 -26.24
C GLU A 315 -21.33 -15.72 -24.82
N VAL A 316 -21.70 -14.70 -24.05
CA VAL A 316 -21.33 -14.56 -22.63
C VAL A 316 -21.87 -15.72 -21.80
N HIS A 317 -23.14 -16.11 -22.00
CA HIS A 317 -23.72 -17.27 -21.31
C HIS A 317 -23.02 -18.59 -21.69
N ARG A 318 -22.60 -18.77 -22.96
CA ARG A 318 -21.87 -19.97 -23.42
C ARG A 318 -20.44 -20.04 -22.89
N GLU A 319 -19.72 -18.93 -22.87
CA GLU A 319 -18.34 -18.83 -22.36
C GLU A 319 -18.29 -19.12 -20.85
N VAL A 320 -19.29 -18.67 -20.10
CA VAL A 320 -19.45 -18.99 -18.66
C VAL A 320 -19.88 -20.45 -18.44
N ALA A 321 -20.62 -21.04 -19.39
CA ALA A 321 -21.13 -22.41 -19.26
C ALA A 321 -20.13 -23.53 -19.64
N SER A 322 -19.00 -23.23 -20.32
CA SER A 322 -18.03 -24.26 -20.72
C SER A 322 -16.82 -24.35 -19.79
N ALA A 323 -17.02 -24.99 -18.64
CA ALA A 323 -15.94 -25.47 -17.77
C ALA A 323 -15.81 -27.00 -17.91
N ILE A 324 -15.22 -27.47 -19.01
CA ILE A 324 -14.79 -28.86 -19.11
C ILE A 324 -13.30 -28.87 -18.79
N ALA A 325 -12.97 -29.31 -17.57
CA ALA A 325 -11.59 -29.65 -17.24
C ALA A 325 -11.16 -30.86 -18.09
N PRO A 326 -9.89 -30.95 -18.53
CA PRO A 326 -9.38 -32.19 -19.07
C PRO A 326 -9.60 -33.32 -18.05
N PRO A 327 -10.01 -34.53 -18.47
CA PRO A 327 -10.30 -35.63 -17.55
C PRO A 327 -9.09 -36.04 -16.67
N ASP A 328 -7.87 -35.68 -17.06
CA ASP A 328 -6.61 -36.12 -16.41
C ASP A 328 -5.87 -35.03 -15.61
N ALA A 329 -6.45 -33.83 -15.43
CA ALA A 329 -5.81 -32.75 -14.67
C ALA A 329 -6.23 -32.77 -13.19
N ASP A 330 -5.27 -32.56 -12.27
CA ASP A 330 -5.55 -32.46 -10.83
C ASP A 330 -6.68 -31.43 -10.57
N PRO A 331 -7.82 -31.85 -10.00
CA PRO A 331 -8.99 -31.01 -9.84
C PRO A 331 -8.76 -29.82 -8.91
N ILE A 332 -7.77 -29.87 -8.00
CA ILE A 332 -7.47 -28.79 -7.06
C ILE A 332 -6.61 -27.72 -7.74
N LEU A 333 -5.43 -28.09 -8.25
CA LEU A 333 -4.52 -27.13 -8.92
C LEU A 333 -5.19 -26.44 -10.10
N SER A 334 -6.01 -27.19 -10.83
CA SER A 334 -6.64 -26.71 -12.04
C SER A 334 -7.80 -25.72 -11.76
N LYS A 335 -8.39 -25.75 -10.56
CA LYS A 335 -9.33 -24.73 -10.06
C LYS A 335 -8.62 -23.56 -9.40
N LEU A 336 -7.50 -23.81 -8.73
CA LEU A 336 -6.77 -22.81 -7.93
C LEU A 336 -5.94 -21.85 -8.81
N ALA A 337 -5.30 -22.32 -9.89
CA ALA A 337 -4.40 -21.51 -10.70
C ALA A 337 -5.05 -20.22 -11.29
N PRO A 338 -6.28 -20.25 -11.83
CA PRO A 338 -6.95 -19.04 -12.30
C PRO A 338 -7.33 -18.07 -11.18
N VAL A 339 -7.74 -18.59 -10.02
CA VAL A 339 -8.06 -17.79 -8.83
C VAL A 339 -6.81 -17.08 -8.31
N LEU A 340 -5.69 -17.79 -8.25
CA LEU A 340 -4.40 -17.19 -7.85
C LEU A 340 -3.92 -16.15 -8.84
N ALA A 341 -4.08 -16.38 -10.14
CA ALA A 341 -3.75 -15.37 -11.15
C ALA A 341 -4.62 -14.12 -10.99
N PHE A 342 -5.94 -14.29 -10.88
CA PHE A 342 -6.86 -13.17 -10.68
C PHE A 342 -6.57 -12.41 -9.37
N ALA A 343 -6.31 -13.12 -8.27
CA ALA A 343 -5.96 -12.53 -6.99
C ALA A 343 -4.64 -11.74 -7.07
N ALA A 344 -3.59 -12.33 -7.65
CA ALA A 344 -2.30 -11.68 -7.80
C ALA A 344 -2.40 -10.41 -8.65
N ILE A 345 -3.16 -10.43 -9.75
CA ILE A 345 -3.43 -9.26 -10.57
C ILE A 345 -4.23 -8.21 -9.80
N SER A 346 -5.31 -8.59 -9.13
CA SER A 346 -6.13 -7.63 -8.39
C SER A 346 -5.32 -6.93 -7.30
N THR A 347 -4.37 -7.64 -6.70
CA THR A 347 -3.51 -7.11 -5.66
C THR A 347 -2.47 -6.11 -6.19
N THR A 348 -2.02 -6.22 -7.45
CA THR A 348 -1.09 -5.21 -8.00
C THR A 348 -1.73 -3.83 -8.15
N PHE A 349 -3.05 -3.75 -8.38
CA PHE A 349 -3.77 -2.48 -8.46
C PHE A 349 -3.82 -1.71 -7.14
N VAL A 350 -3.74 -2.43 -6.02
CA VAL A 350 -3.75 -1.82 -4.68
C VAL A 350 -2.53 -0.93 -4.49
N VAL A 351 -1.38 -1.29 -5.07
CA VAL A 351 -0.10 -0.59 -4.87
C VAL A 351 0.17 0.47 -5.95
N MET A 352 -0.67 0.55 -6.99
CA MET A 352 -0.47 1.50 -8.08
C MET A 352 -0.80 2.95 -7.66
N PRO A 353 0.11 3.91 -7.90
CA PRO A 353 -0.12 5.30 -7.53
C PRO A 353 -0.98 6.03 -8.58
N PHE A 354 -2.30 6.02 -8.41
CA PHE A 354 -3.20 6.74 -9.33
C PHE A 354 -3.17 8.25 -9.12
N SER A 355 -2.90 8.71 -7.90
CA SER A 355 -2.70 10.11 -7.55
C SER A 355 -1.88 10.20 -6.27
N GLN A 356 -1.47 11.41 -5.86
CA GLN A 356 -0.54 11.63 -4.74
C GLN A 356 -0.92 10.90 -3.43
N ARG A 357 -2.23 10.71 -3.23
CA ARG A 357 -2.80 10.04 -2.06
C ARG A 357 -3.86 9.01 -2.43
N LEU A 358 -4.03 8.76 -3.72
CA LEU A 358 -5.02 7.80 -4.20
C LEU A 358 -4.29 6.53 -4.60
N VAL A 359 -3.92 5.80 -3.56
CA VAL A 359 -3.23 4.52 -3.61
C VAL A 359 -3.99 3.60 -2.67
N GLY A 360 -4.31 2.38 -3.10
CA GLY A 360 -5.05 1.43 -2.25
C GLY A 360 -4.24 1.03 -1.01
N ALA A 361 -2.93 0.81 -1.18
CA ALA A 361 -1.97 0.65 -0.10
C ALA A 361 -0.61 1.25 -0.52
N ASP A 362 -0.20 2.30 0.19
CA ASP A 362 1.15 2.85 0.09
C ASP A 362 2.10 1.99 0.92
N LEU A 363 2.90 1.17 0.22
CA LEU A 363 3.83 0.21 0.82
C LEU A 363 5.26 0.75 0.76
N ASP A 364 6.00 0.68 1.87
CA ASP A 364 7.43 1.03 1.93
C ASP A 364 8.27 0.25 0.93
N VAL A 365 7.82 -0.97 0.60
CA VAL A 365 8.50 -1.91 -0.29
C VAL A 365 7.67 -2.20 -1.56
N GLY A 366 6.92 -1.21 -2.04
CA GLY A 366 5.95 -1.36 -3.12
C GLY A 366 6.53 -1.94 -4.43
N MET A 367 7.74 -1.53 -4.82
CA MET A 367 8.34 -2.02 -6.06
C MET A 367 8.74 -3.50 -6.00
N LEU A 368 9.28 -3.97 -4.86
CA LEU A 368 9.58 -5.40 -4.68
C LEU A 368 8.30 -6.22 -4.63
N PHE A 369 7.24 -5.68 -4.04
CA PHE A 369 5.93 -6.33 -4.00
C PHE A 369 5.36 -6.54 -5.42
N LEU A 370 5.39 -5.50 -6.26
CA LEU A 370 4.95 -5.60 -7.66
C LEU A 370 5.81 -6.60 -8.46
N LEU A 371 7.13 -6.58 -8.24
CA LEU A 371 8.04 -7.53 -8.90
C LEU A 371 7.78 -8.98 -8.47
N ALA A 372 7.49 -9.20 -7.18
CA ALA A 372 7.16 -10.51 -6.64
C ALA A 372 5.84 -11.04 -7.23
N LEU A 373 4.79 -10.20 -7.30
CA LEU A 373 3.52 -10.58 -7.90
C LEU A 373 3.62 -10.81 -9.41
N ALA A 374 4.37 -9.98 -10.14
CA ALA A 374 4.63 -10.19 -11.57
C ALA A 374 5.35 -11.52 -11.81
N SER A 375 6.35 -11.84 -10.99
CA SER A 375 7.08 -13.12 -11.05
C SER A 375 6.17 -14.32 -10.70
N LEU A 376 5.32 -14.17 -9.68
CA LEU A 376 4.36 -15.20 -9.26
C LEU A 376 3.31 -15.46 -10.34
N LEU A 377 2.79 -14.42 -10.99
CA LEU A 377 1.93 -14.53 -12.17
C LEU A 377 2.64 -15.26 -13.30
N GLY A 378 3.88 -14.86 -13.60
CA GLY A 378 4.72 -15.52 -14.59
C GLY A 378 4.91 -17.01 -14.31
N LEU A 379 5.03 -17.42 -13.05
CA LEU A 379 5.14 -18.82 -12.63
C LEU A 379 3.79 -19.56 -12.68
N ALA A 380 2.71 -18.95 -12.20
CA ALA A 380 1.36 -19.51 -12.21
C ALA A 380 0.88 -19.85 -13.63
N LEU A 381 1.23 -19.02 -14.61
CA LEU A 381 0.97 -19.28 -16.03
C LEU A 381 1.73 -20.50 -16.59
N VAL A 382 2.84 -20.90 -15.97
CA VAL A 382 3.63 -22.08 -16.39
C VAL A 382 3.09 -23.34 -15.74
N THR A 383 2.90 -23.28 -14.43
CA THR A 383 2.53 -24.42 -13.61
C THR A 383 1.10 -24.85 -13.92
N GLY A 384 0.21 -23.89 -14.23
CA GLY A 384 -1.15 -24.17 -14.72
C GLY A 384 -1.22 -24.91 -16.06
N GLY A 385 -0.16 -24.88 -16.87
CA GLY A 385 -0.07 -25.58 -18.16
C GLY A 385 0.59 -26.96 -18.12
N SER A 386 1.26 -27.33 -17.02
CA SER A 386 2.05 -28.58 -16.93
C SER A 386 1.34 -29.77 -16.29
N LEU A 387 0.00 -29.74 -16.18
CA LEU A 387 -0.78 -30.79 -15.51
C LEU A 387 -1.01 -32.06 -16.36
N ALA A 388 -0.25 -32.28 -17.42
CA ALA A 388 -0.36 -33.52 -18.20
C ALA A 388 0.40 -34.66 -17.51
N SER A 389 -0.21 -35.84 -17.44
CA SER A 389 0.28 -37.09 -16.83
C SER A 389 1.52 -37.72 -17.48
N GLU A 390 2.12 -37.05 -18.47
CA GLU A 390 3.30 -37.52 -19.19
C GLU A 390 4.60 -37.23 -18.41
N PRO A 391 5.57 -38.16 -18.32
CA PRO A 391 6.81 -37.98 -17.57
C PRO A 391 7.66 -36.78 -18.03
N TRP A 392 7.46 -36.30 -19.26
CA TRP A 392 8.16 -35.15 -19.83
C TRP A 392 7.43 -33.82 -19.65
N SER A 393 6.22 -33.79 -19.06
CA SER A 393 5.44 -32.56 -18.84
C SER A 393 6.13 -31.62 -17.85
N VAL A 394 6.65 -32.15 -16.73
CA VAL A 394 7.33 -31.38 -15.69
C VAL A 394 8.58 -30.68 -16.22
N LEU A 395 9.39 -31.37 -17.02
CA LEU A 395 10.60 -30.79 -17.62
C LEU A 395 10.28 -29.70 -18.65
N ARG A 396 9.19 -29.85 -19.41
CA ARG A 396 8.67 -28.80 -20.31
C ARG A 396 8.18 -27.58 -19.52
N GLY A 397 7.50 -27.81 -18.40
CA GLY A 397 7.10 -26.77 -17.45
C GLY A 397 8.29 -25.98 -16.90
N LEU A 398 9.27 -26.65 -16.29
CA LEU A 398 10.46 -26.00 -15.72
C LEU A 398 11.23 -25.16 -16.76
N ARG A 399 11.41 -25.69 -17.99
CA ARG A 399 12.03 -24.94 -19.09
C ARG A 399 11.19 -23.73 -19.52
N GLY A 400 9.86 -23.89 -19.55
CA GLY A 400 8.93 -22.81 -19.80
C GLY A 400 9.02 -21.70 -18.76
N ALA A 401 9.10 -22.06 -17.46
CA ALA A 401 9.28 -21.12 -16.35
C ALA A 401 10.58 -20.34 -16.47
N GLY A 402 11.70 -21.03 -16.62
CA GLY A 402 13.00 -20.40 -16.77
C GLY A 402 13.05 -19.40 -17.92
N ARG A 403 12.41 -19.71 -19.06
CA ARG A 403 12.39 -18.82 -20.23
C ARG A 403 11.68 -17.49 -19.99
N VAL A 404 10.61 -17.44 -19.20
CA VAL A 404 9.94 -16.15 -18.92
C VAL A 404 10.66 -15.38 -17.84
N LEU A 405 11.17 -16.04 -16.81
CA LEU A 405 12.02 -15.35 -15.84
C LEU A 405 13.20 -14.65 -16.54
N LEU A 406 13.80 -15.31 -17.55
CA LEU A 406 14.86 -14.73 -18.36
C LEU A 406 14.41 -13.60 -19.30
N GLN A 407 13.15 -13.57 -19.74
CA GLN A 407 12.61 -12.52 -20.60
C GLN A 407 12.19 -11.27 -19.81
N GLU A 408 11.82 -11.45 -18.55
CA GLU A 408 11.51 -10.35 -17.61
C GLU A 408 12.77 -9.69 -17.06
N LEU A 409 13.91 -10.41 -17.03
CA LEU A 409 15.15 -9.93 -16.42
C LEU A 409 15.62 -8.53 -16.90
N PRO A 410 15.56 -8.16 -18.19
CA PRO A 410 15.91 -6.81 -18.62
C PRO A 410 15.00 -5.72 -18.03
N ALA A 411 13.71 -5.98 -17.90
CA ALA A 411 12.76 -5.07 -17.26
C ALA A 411 13.08 -4.90 -15.77
N VAL A 412 13.44 -6.00 -15.07
CA VAL A 412 13.87 -5.95 -13.66
C VAL A 412 15.10 -5.09 -13.48
N VAL A 413 16.12 -5.26 -14.34
CA VAL A 413 17.35 -4.44 -14.28
C VAL A 413 17.02 -2.96 -14.51
N ALA A 414 16.13 -2.65 -15.46
CA ALA A 414 15.68 -1.27 -15.70
C ALA A 414 14.95 -0.67 -14.48
N ILE A 415 14.10 -1.44 -13.79
CA ILE A 415 13.45 -1.03 -12.54
C ILE A 415 14.50 -0.75 -11.45
N VAL A 416 15.47 -1.65 -11.27
CA VAL A 416 16.54 -1.50 -10.26
C VAL A 416 17.34 -0.22 -10.49
N CYS A 417 17.58 0.17 -11.73
CA CYS A 417 18.22 1.46 -12.03
C CYS A 417 17.44 2.64 -11.43
N VAL A 418 16.12 2.68 -11.62
CA VAL A 418 15.28 3.78 -11.09
C VAL A 418 15.24 3.76 -9.56
N VAL A 419 15.16 2.57 -8.96
CA VAL A 419 15.26 2.40 -7.49
C VAL A 419 16.57 2.99 -6.97
N LEU A 420 17.70 2.66 -7.59
CA LEU A 420 19.02 3.17 -7.18
C LEU A 420 19.15 4.68 -7.41
N SER A 421 18.54 5.23 -8.47
CA SER A 421 18.55 6.67 -8.73
C SER A 421 17.65 7.47 -7.78
N THR A 422 16.57 6.87 -7.28
CA THR A 422 15.62 7.54 -6.37
C THR A 422 15.95 7.31 -4.89
N GLY A 423 16.64 6.22 -4.57
CA GLY A 423 16.94 5.84 -3.18
C GLY A 423 15.73 5.35 -2.39
N SER A 424 14.61 5.05 -3.05
CA SER A 424 13.37 4.56 -2.42
C SER A 424 12.80 3.36 -3.18
N LEU A 425 12.14 2.46 -2.46
CA LEU A 425 11.37 1.34 -3.01
C LEU A 425 9.87 1.66 -3.12
N ARG A 426 9.45 2.84 -2.68
CA ARG A 426 8.08 3.33 -2.73
C ARG A 426 7.79 3.93 -4.10
N LEU A 427 6.71 3.48 -4.75
CA LEU A 427 6.33 4.00 -6.07
C LEU A 427 5.99 5.49 -6.02
N GLU A 428 5.36 5.94 -4.94
CA GLU A 428 4.97 7.34 -4.77
C GLU A 428 6.20 8.27 -4.69
N ASP A 429 7.25 7.84 -3.97
CA ASP A 429 8.50 8.59 -3.89
C ASP A 429 9.22 8.63 -5.27
N MET A 430 9.12 7.56 -6.06
CA MET A 430 9.66 7.54 -7.44
C MET A 430 8.91 8.51 -8.35
N VAL A 431 7.57 8.52 -8.30
CA VAL A 431 6.76 9.48 -9.06
C VAL A 431 7.09 10.89 -8.61
N ALA A 432 7.12 11.17 -7.30
CA ALA A 432 7.46 12.47 -6.73
C ALA A 432 8.85 12.96 -7.17
N ALA A 433 9.84 12.07 -7.28
CA ALA A 433 11.20 12.39 -7.75
C ALA A 433 11.25 12.86 -9.21
N GLN A 434 10.18 12.67 -9.99
CA GLN A 434 10.04 13.14 -11.36
C GLN A 434 9.37 14.52 -11.48
N GLY A 435 8.93 15.10 -10.36
CA GLY A 435 8.25 16.39 -10.34
C GLY A 435 9.22 17.57 -10.29
N GLY A 436 9.04 18.54 -11.17
CA GLY A 436 9.76 19.81 -11.13
C GLY A 436 9.44 20.60 -9.86
N GLN A 437 10.48 20.98 -9.12
CA GLN A 437 10.41 21.73 -7.85
C GLN A 437 10.64 23.24 -8.01
N GLY A 438 10.64 23.78 -9.23
CA GLY A 438 10.85 25.21 -9.44
C GLY A 438 9.60 26.05 -9.15
N GLY A 439 9.79 27.36 -8.92
CA GLY A 439 8.70 28.31 -8.69
C GLY A 439 8.07 28.86 -9.97
N SER A 440 8.67 28.62 -11.14
CA SER A 440 8.15 29.02 -12.46
C SER A 440 7.24 27.93 -13.03
N PRO A 441 6.15 28.24 -13.76
CA PRO A 441 5.28 27.24 -14.38
C PRO A 441 5.99 26.25 -15.33
N LEU A 442 7.16 26.62 -15.87
CA LEU A 442 7.99 25.77 -16.72
C LEU A 442 8.93 24.85 -15.92
N ASP A 443 9.22 25.21 -14.67
CA ASP A 443 10.05 24.44 -13.75
C ASP A 443 9.22 23.69 -12.69
N ALA A 444 7.92 23.98 -12.61
CA ALA A 444 6.96 23.38 -11.69
C ALA A 444 6.18 22.24 -12.37
N GLY A 445 6.04 21.13 -11.68
CA GLY A 445 5.19 20.01 -12.10
C GLY A 445 5.85 18.97 -13.01
N GLY A 446 5.05 18.07 -13.58
CA GLY A 446 5.51 16.87 -14.27
C GLY A 446 5.76 17.04 -15.77
N TRP A 447 6.52 18.05 -16.19
CA TRP A 447 6.83 18.24 -17.62
C TRP A 447 7.69 17.10 -18.20
N PRO A 448 7.62 16.80 -19.51
CA PRO A 448 8.36 15.70 -20.13
C PRO A 448 9.87 15.72 -19.88
N TRP A 449 10.49 16.89 -19.81
CA TRP A 449 11.94 16.99 -19.53
C TRP A 449 12.35 16.60 -18.11
N HIS A 450 11.40 16.53 -17.16
CA HIS A 450 11.65 16.02 -15.80
C HIS A 450 11.46 14.51 -15.69
N TRP A 451 10.85 13.87 -16.69
CA TRP A 451 10.61 12.43 -16.67
C TRP A 451 11.91 11.66 -16.73
N PHE A 452 11.99 10.52 -16.02
CA PHE A 452 13.19 9.70 -16.02
C PHE A 452 13.59 9.27 -17.43
N VAL A 453 12.63 8.99 -18.32
CA VAL A 453 12.90 8.65 -19.74
C VAL A 453 13.83 9.65 -20.42
N PHE A 454 13.65 10.94 -20.15
CA PHE A 454 14.38 11.99 -20.84
C PHE A 454 15.54 12.56 -20.03
N ARG A 455 15.67 12.22 -18.76
CA ARG A 455 16.73 12.75 -17.88
C ARG A 455 18.14 12.47 -18.41
N ASN A 456 18.34 11.31 -19.02
CA ASN A 456 19.61 10.87 -19.61
C ASN A 456 19.33 9.95 -20.81
N PRO A 457 20.14 10.00 -21.90
CA PRO A 457 20.01 9.05 -23.01
C PRO A 457 20.08 7.57 -22.59
N ALA A 458 20.84 7.23 -21.55
CA ALA A 458 20.88 5.86 -21.03
C ALA A 458 19.54 5.43 -20.42
N THR A 459 18.82 6.33 -19.75
CA THR A 459 17.50 6.04 -19.19
C THR A 459 16.45 5.86 -20.29
N PHE A 460 16.60 6.56 -21.42
CA PHE A 460 15.78 6.30 -22.61
C PHE A 460 16.01 4.89 -23.16
N VAL A 461 17.26 4.44 -23.24
CA VAL A 461 17.60 3.06 -23.64
C VAL A 461 17.00 2.05 -22.66
N LEU A 462 17.07 2.30 -21.35
CA LEU A 462 16.45 1.45 -20.33
C LEU A 462 14.93 1.35 -20.51
N PHE A 463 14.26 2.47 -20.82
CA PHE A 463 12.83 2.49 -21.12
C PHE A 463 12.50 1.65 -22.37
N LEU A 464 13.31 1.74 -23.43
CA LEU A 464 13.13 0.90 -24.62
C LEU A 464 13.34 -0.59 -24.30
N VAL A 465 14.37 -0.93 -23.52
CA VAL A 465 14.62 -2.31 -23.07
C VAL A 465 13.47 -2.85 -22.22
N PHE A 466 12.91 -2.01 -21.35
CA PHE A 466 11.72 -2.35 -20.57
C PHE A 466 10.52 -2.64 -21.48
N LEU A 467 10.25 -1.76 -22.46
CA LEU A 467 9.16 -1.96 -23.42
C LEU A 467 9.36 -3.21 -24.27
N THR A 468 10.58 -3.49 -24.74
CA THR A 468 10.85 -4.70 -25.52
C THR A 468 10.68 -5.97 -24.71
N SER A 469 11.02 -5.97 -23.42
CA SER A 469 10.69 -7.08 -22.51
C SER A 469 9.18 -7.36 -22.49
N MET A 470 8.33 -6.33 -22.45
CA MET A 470 6.87 -6.48 -22.46
C MET A 470 6.31 -7.00 -23.80
N ILE A 471 6.98 -6.73 -24.91
CA ILE A 471 6.66 -7.34 -26.20
C ILE A 471 7.00 -8.83 -26.17
N THR A 472 8.15 -9.19 -25.59
CA THR A 472 8.61 -10.58 -25.57
C THR A 472 7.83 -11.50 -24.63
N ALA A 473 7.12 -10.94 -23.65
CA ALA A 473 6.28 -11.68 -22.70
C ALA A 473 5.07 -12.42 -23.35
N ASP A 474 4.82 -12.22 -24.65
CA ASP A 474 3.78 -12.90 -25.41
C ASP A 474 3.86 -14.43 -25.34
N GLY A 475 2.71 -15.03 -24.98
CA GLY A 475 2.21 -16.24 -25.60
C GLY A 475 2.58 -17.54 -24.89
N ARG A 476 1.91 -17.82 -23.77
CA ARG A 476 1.83 -19.21 -23.24
C ARG A 476 0.42 -19.78 -23.33
N ALA A 477 -0.60 -19.00 -22.96
CA ALA A 477 -1.99 -19.38 -23.16
C ALA A 477 -2.34 -19.38 -24.66
N SER A 478 -1.86 -18.38 -25.41
CA SER A 478 -2.07 -18.29 -26.86
C SER A 478 -1.24 -19.28 -27.68
N SER A 479 -0.04 -19.67 -27.21
CA SER A 479 0.79 -20.66 -27.90
C SER A 479 0.26 -22.08 -27.68
N ALA A 480 -0.22 -22.41 -26.47
CA ALA A 480 -0.81 -23.71 -26.18
C ALA A 480 -2.13 -23.92 -26.95
N LEU A 481 -2.96 -22.87 -27.09
CA LEU A 481 -4.18 -22.93 -27.91
C LEU A 481 -3.83 -23.12 -29.40
N ARG A 482 -2.78 -22.45 -29.87
CA ARG A 482 -2.31 -22.57 -31.26
C ARG A 482 -1.61 -23.88 -31.56
N GLU A 483 -0.90 -24.48 -30.61
CA GLU A 483 -0.37 -25.84 -30.74
C GLU A 483 -1.52 -26.87 -30.77
N ALA A 484 -2.60 -26.64 -30.01
CA ALA A 484 -3.81 -27.44 -30.08
C ALA A 484 -4.60 -27.25 -31.41
N GLU A 485 -4.57 -26.05 -31.99
CA GLU A 485 -5.12 -25.78 -33.34
C GLU A 485 -4.22 -26.38 -34.45
N ALA A 486 -2.90 -26.37 -34.26
CA ALA A 486 -1.92 -26.89 -35.22
C ALA A 486 -1.77 -28.42 -35.19
N SER A 487 -2.18 -29.10 -34.11
CA SER A 487 -2.15 -30.57 -34.01
C SER A 487 -3.21 -31.29 -34.86
N GLY A 488 -3.98 -30.56 -35.67
CA GLY A 488 -4.62 -31.07 -36.87
C GLY A 488 -5.48 -32.31 -36.66
N ASP A 489 -6.70 -32.11 -36.17
CA ASP A 489 -7.80 -33.01 -36.55
C ASP A 489 -8.83 -32.16 -37.29
N GLU A 490 -8.77 -32.17 -38.62
CA GLU A 490 -9.65 -31.37 -39.52
C GLU A 490 -11.15 -31.74 -39.39
N LEU A 491 -11.49 -32.67 -38.50
CA LEU A 491 -12.86 -33.12 -38.19
C LEU A 491 -13.35 -32.76 -36.77
N ALA A 492 -12.54 -32.16 -35.90
CA ALA A 492 -13.00 -31.72 -34.59
C ALA A 492 -13.70 -30.35 -34.68
N PRO A 493 -14.91 -30.15 -34.10
CA PRO A 493 -15.52 -28.82 -34.01
C PRO A 493 -14.55 -27.84 -33.33
N PRO A 494 -14.56 -26.54 -33.69
CA PRO A 494 -13.56 -25.58 -33.26
C PRO A 494 -13.33 -25.68 -31.75
N ALA A 495 -12.07 -25.91 -31.36
CA ALA A 495 -11.68 -26.14 -29.98
C ALA A 495 -12.24 -25.02 -29.10
N ARG A 496 -13.16 -25.40 -28.22
CA ARG A 496 -13.89 -24.48 -27.34
C ARG A 496 -12.90 -23.87 -26.34
N VAL A 497 -12.90 -22.55 -26.21
CA VAL A 497 -12.12 -21.87 -25.16
C VAL A 497 -12.79 -22.18 -23.82
N SER A 498 -12.10 -22.90 -22.95
CA SER A 498 -12.59 -23.14 -21.58
C SER A 498 -12.52 -21.86 -20.74
N ALA A 499 -13.39 -21.71 -19.75
CA ALA A 499 -13.34 -20.58 -18.80
C ALA A 499 -11.96 -20.41 -18.13
N ARG A 500 -11.21 -21.52 -17.98
CA ARG A 500 -9.82 -21.53 -17.50
C ARG A 500 -8.86 -20.84 -18.46
N GLN A 501 -8.96 -21.14 -19.75
CA GLN A 501 -8.13 -20.48 -20.78
C GLN A 501 -8.45 -18.99 -20.87
N LEU A 502 -9.73 -18.61 -20.75
CA LEU A 502 -10.15 -17.20 -20.72
C LEU A 502 -9.52 -16.44 -19.54
N LEU A 503 -9.46 -17.04 -18.35
CA LEU A 503 -8.81 -16.45 -17.18
C LEU A 503 -7.29 -16.33 -17.34
N PHE A 504 -6.64 -17.28 -18.03
CA PHE A 504 -5.23 -17.16 -18.36
C PHE A 504 -4.95 -16.08 -19.41
N TYR A 505 -5.83 -15.90 -20.40
CA TYR A 505 -5.77 -14.76 -21.32
C TYR A 505 -5.94 -13.43 -20.58
N PHE A 506 -6.94 -13.34 -19.72
CA PHE A 506 -7.11 -12.18 -18.85
C PHE A 506 -5.83 -11.89 -18.07
N GLY A 507 -5.21 -12.93 -17.52
CA GLY A 507 -3.99 -12.79 -16.74
C GLY A 507 -2.79 -12.25 -17.53
N GLU A 508 -2.60 -12.73 -18.75
CA GLU A 508 -1.54 -12.26 -19.66
C GLU A 508 -1.72 -10.77 -20.03
N TRP A 509 -2.95 -10.38 -20.38
CA TRP A 509 -3.26 -8.98 -20.72
C TRP A 509 -3.19 -8.05 -19.51
N ALA A 510 -3.64 -8.52 -18.35
CA ALA A 510 -3.51 -7.78 -17.11
C ALA A 510 -2.05 -7.58 -16.71
N HIS A 511 -1.18 -8.58 -16.91
CA HIS A 511 0.26 -8.44 -16.67
C HIS A 511 0.87 -7.33 -17.54
N VAL A 512 0.53 -7.30 -18.83
CA VAL A 512 0.98 -6.22 -19.74
C VAL A 512 0.47 -4.86 -19.26
N PHE A 513 -0.80 -4.76 -18.86
CA PHE A 513 -1.36 -3.51 -18.34
C PHE A 513 -0.63 -3.03 -17.08
N VAL A 514 -0.40 -3.93 -16.11
CA VAL A 514 0.30 -3.62 -14.87
C VAL A 514 1.73 -3.17 -15.16
N ALA A 515 2.45 -3.87 -16.03
CA ALA A 515 3.81 -3.49 -16.39
C ALA A 515 3.88 -2.15 -17.15
N CYS A 516 2.91 -1.85 -18.02
CA CYS A 516 2.78 -0.54 -18.66
C CYS A 516 2.44 0.56 -17.64
N GLY A 517 1.64 0.27 -16.62
CA GLY A 517 1.38 1.22 -15.54
C GLY A 517 2.61 1.44 -14.65
N ILE A 518 3.40 0.39 -14.38
CA ILE A 518 4.71 0.51 -13.71
C ILE A 518 5.63 1.41 -14.54
N ALA A 519 5.73 1.19 -15.85
CA ALA A 519 6.50 2.06 -16.73
C ALA A 519 5.98 3.50 -16.72
N SER A 520 4.67 3.72 -16.75
CA SER A 520 4.09 5.05 -16.63
C SER A 520 4.51 5.73 -15.32
N ALA A 521 4.48 4.99 -14.20
CA ALA A 521 4.84 5.48 -12.87
C ALA A 521 6.33 5.83 -12.77
N ILE A 522 7.23 4.90 -13.15
CA ILE A 522 8.68 5.03 -12.92
C ILE A 522 9.46 5.69 -14.06
N PHE A 523 8.86 5.83 -15.24
CA PHE A 523 9.54 6.39 -16.41
C PHE A 523 8.85 7.68 -16.88
N LEU A 524 7.52 7.74 -16.93
CA LEU A 524 6.75 8.87 -17.53
C LEU A 524 6.09 9.84 -16.53
N GLY A 525 6.51 9.81 -15.27
CA GLY A 525 6.09 10.79 -14.26
C GLY A 525 4.67 10.56 -13.74
N GLY A 526 4.18 9.32 -13.79
CA GLY A 526 2.96 8.88 -13.12
C GLY A 526 1.77 9.82 -13.33
N TRP A 527 1.17 10.23 -12.20
CA TRP A 527 0.00 11.10 -12.09
C TRP A 527 0.29 12.61 -12.17
N GLN A 528 1.56 13.01 -12.30
CA GLN A 528 1.95 14.41 -12.27
C GLN A 528 1.47 15.18 -13.51
N ILE A 529 0.92 16.37 -13.25
CA ILE A 529 0.41 17.27 -14.27
C ILE A 529 1.52 18.28 -14.65
N PRO A 530 1.80 18.49 -15.95
CA PRO A 530 2.71 19.55 -16.39
C PRO A 530 2.23 20.93 -15.91
N GLY A 531 3.12 21.73 -15.31
CA GLY A 531 2.83 23.10 -14.86
C GLY A 531 2.11 23.24 -13.52
N VAL A 532 1.76 22.13 -12.85
CA VAL A 532 1.08 22.14 -11.54
C VAL A 532 2.00 21.52 -10.48
N PRO A 533 2.35 22.25 -9.40
CA PRO A 533 3.09 21.67 -8.28
C PRO A 533 2.29 20.57 -7.59
N GLY A 534 2.95 19.51 -7.12
CA GLY A 534 2.29 18.41 -6.40
C GLY A 534 1.42 18.90 -5.22
N ALA A 535 1.91 19.87 -4.45
CA ALA A 535 1.14 20.45 -3.34
C ALA A 535 -0.21 21.07 -3.76
N ALA A 536 -0.29 21.72 -4.93
CA ALA A 536 -1.54 22.28 -5.45
C ALA A 536 -2.48 21.17 -5.98
N GLN A 537 -1.92 20.08 -6.49
CA GLN A 537 -2.68 18.91 -6.91
C GLN A 537 -3.30 18.17 -5.72
N GLU A 538 -2.73 18.27 -4.52
CA GLU A 538 -3.31 17.70 -3.29
C GLU A 538 -4.52 18.49 -2.76
N SER A 539 -4.56 19.82 -2.94
CA SER A 539 -5.61 20.66 -2.37
C SER A 539 -6.93 20.61 -3.14
N GLU A 540 -6.88 20.36 -4.46
CA GLU A 540 -8.08 20.37 -5.31
C GLU A 540 -8.50 18.97 -5.79
N GLY A 541 -9.75 18.57 -5.49
CA GLY A 541 -10.28 17.28 -5.90
C GLY A 541 -10.30 17.06 -7.43
N ALA A 542 -10.53 18.11 -8.21
CA ALA A 542 -10.53 18.03 -9.68
C ALA A 542 -9.14 17.71 -10.25
N LEU A 543 -8.08 18.30 -9.69
CA LEU A 543 -6.69 18.03 -10.10
C LEU A 543 -6.25 16.61 -9.74
N LYS A 544 -6.76 16.03 -8.65
CA LYS A 544 -6.54 14.62 -8.31
C LYS A 544 -7.10 13.67 -9.38
N ILE A 545 -8.36 13.88 -9.78
CA ILE A 545 -9.03 13.08 -10.80
C ILE A 545 -8.32 13.26 -12.15
N LEU A 546 -7.92 14.48 -12.50
CA LEU A 546 -7.17 14.75 -13.72
C LEU A 546 -5.81 14.04 -13.74
N GLY A 547 -5.09 14.04 -12.61
CA GLY A 547 -3.84 13.28 -12.46
C GLY A 547 -4.02 11.78 -12.67
N ALA A 548 -5.06 11.20 -12.07
CA ALA A 548 -5.40 9.78 -12.25
C ALA A 548 -5.77 9.44 -13.70
N LEU A 549 -6.55 10.32 -14.35
CA LEU A 549 -6.91 10.15 -15.75
C LEU A 549 -5.67 10.21 -16.65
N LEU A 550 -4.73 11.12 -16.39
CA LEU A 550 -3.47 11.22 -17.12
C LEU A 550 -2.58 9.99 -16.91
N PHE A 551 -2.49 9.50 -15.68
CA PHE A 551 -1.76 8.27 -15.39
C PHE A 551 -2.33 7.07 -16.17
N LEU A 552 -3.66 6.92 -16.16
CA LEU A 552 -4.36 5.90 -16.94
C LEU A 552 -4.13 6.09 -18.44
N LEU A 553 -4.23 7.31 -18.95
CA LEU A 553 -4.04 7.62 -20.36
C LEU A 553 -2.61 7.30 -20.83
N LYS A 554 -1.59 7.65 -20.04
CA LYS A 554 -0.19 7.28 -20.31
C LYS A 554 0.00 5.77 -20.32
N SER A 555 -0.56 5.08 -19.32
CA SER A 555 -0.51 3.62 -19.23
C SER A 555 -1.17 2.96 -20.46
N TRP A 556 -2.32 3.49 -20.90
CA TRP A 556 -3.02 3.05 -22.11
C TRP A 556 -2.22 3.31 -23.39
N ALA A 557 -1.58 4.47 -23.50
CA ALA A 557 -0.73 4.78 -24.64
C ALA A 557 0.45 3.78 -24.75
N LEU A 558 1.02 3.36 -23.61
CA LEU A 558 2.04 2.32 -23.58
C LEU A 558 1.50 0.95 -23.97
N VAL A 559 0.32 0.56 -23.47
CA VAL A 559 -0.34 -0.70 -23.87
C VAL A 559 -0.57 -0.73 -25.37
N LEU A 560 -1.14 0.34 -25.94
CA LEU A 560 -1.37 0.47 -27.38
C LEU A 560 -0.04 0.42 -28.16
N SER A 561 1.02 1.01 -27.63
CA SER A 561 2.37 0.95 -28.23
C SER A 561 2.92 -0.48 -28.24
N VAL A 562 2.77 -1.23 -27.14
CA VAL A 562 3.17 -2.64 -27.07
C VAL A 562 2.36 -3.49 -28.07
N VAL A 563 1.04 -3.30 -28.13
CA VAL A 563 0.17 -4.01 -29.09
C VAL A 563 0.54 -3.69 -30.53
N TRP A 564 0.78 -2.41 -30.83
CA TRP A 564 1.20 -1.97 -32.15
C TRP A 564 2.56 -2.57 -32.55
N LEU A 565 3.54 -2.55 -31.64
CA LEU A 565 4.85 -3.16 -31.87
C LEU A 565 4.76 -4.68 -32.06
N ARG A 566 3.85 -5.36 -31.36
CA ARG A 566 3.57 -6.80 -31.57
C ARG A 566 3.04 -7.11 -32.96
N TRP A 567 2.31 -6.18 -33.57
CA TRP A 567 1.81 -6.33 -34.95
C TRP A 567 2.86 -5.92 -35.98
N ALA A 568 3.68 -4.92 -35.68
CA ALA A 568 4.70 -4.42 -36.59
C ALA A 568 5.93 -5.32 -36.70
N LEU A 569 6.30 -6.01 -35.62
CA LEU A 569 7.52 -6.82 -35.55
C LEU A 569 7.29 -8.27 -36.00
N PRO A 570 8.27 -8.88 -36.70
CA PRO A 570 8.21 -10.30 -37.05
C PRO A 570 8.26 -11.16 -35.78
N ARG A 571 7.48 -12.25 -35.78
CA ARG A 571 7.38 -13.15 -34.62
C ARG A 571 8.68 -13.92 -34.45
N LEU A 572 9.25 -13.87 -33.25
CA LEU A 572 10.46 -14.61 -32.87
C LEU A 572 10.09 -15.86 -32.07
N GLY A 573 10.82 -16.95 -32.28
CA GLY A 573 10.66 -18.18 -31.49
C GLY A 573 11.00 -17.96 -30.01
N ALA A 574 10.38 -18.73 -29.11
CA ALA A 574 10.56 -18.58 -27.66
C ALA A 574 12.03 -18.65 -27.21
N GLU A 575 12.82 -19.55 -27.81
CA GLU A 575 14.25 -19.70 -27.53
C GLU A 575 15.07 -18.52 -28.03
N GLN A 576 14.74 -18.01 -29.22
CA GLN A 576 15.40 -16.85 -29.81
C GLN A 576 15.14 -15.60 -28.97
N ARG A 577 13.91 -15.41 -28.48
CA ARG A 577 13.57 -14.31 -27.56
C ARG A 577 14.39 -14.37 -26.28
N SER A 578 14.45 -15.52 -25.60
CA SER A 578 15.27 -15.66 -24.38
C SER A 578 16.76 -15.45 -24.66
N ARG A 579 17.26 -15.90 -25.81
CA ARG A 579 18.67 -15.71 -26.19
C ARG A 579 18.99 -14.24 -26.45
N ILE A 580 18.11 -13.49 -27.12
CA ILE A 580 18.26 -12.05 -27.35
C ILE A 580 18.20 -11.29 -26.02
N ALA A 581 17.24 -11.63 -25.16
CA ALA A 581 17.12 -11.02 -23.84
C ALA A 581 18.42 -11.17 -23.04
N LEU A 582 18.94 -12.39 -22.92
CA LEU A 582 20.14 -12.65 -22.14
C LEU A 582 21.43 -12.12 -22.79
N ARG A 583 21.57 -12.24 -24.11
CA ARG A 583 22.81 -11.88 -24.81
C ARG A 583 22.95 -10.39 -25.09
N TRP A 584 21.84 -9.68 -25.27
CA TRP A 584 21.84 -8.28 -25.69
C TRP A 584 21.15 -7.37 -24.68
N PHE A 585 19.90 -7.66 -24.30
CA PHE A 585 19.14 -6.74 -23.46
C PHE A 585 19.62 -6.66 -22.02
N VAL A 586 19.98 -7.79 -21.40
CA VAL A 586 20.51 -7.80 -20.02
C VAL A 586 21.84 -7.05 -19.93
N PRO A 587 22.88 -7.33 -20.75
CA PRO A 587 24.12 -6.56 -20.72
C PRO A 587 23.90 -5.08 -21.02
N LEU A 588 23.05 -4.76 -22.00
CA LEU A 588 22.72 -3.37 -22.34
C LEU A 588 22.06 -2.65 -21.17
N ALA A 589 21.10 -3.30 -20.49
CA ALA A 589 20.43 -2.73 -19.32
C ALA A 589 21.41 -2.53 -18.16
N ILE A 590 22.32 -3.48 -17.91
CA ILE A 590 23.34 -3.35 -16.85
C ILE A 590 24.28 -2.19 -17.14
N VAL A 591 24.80 -2.08 -18.36
CA VAL A 591 25.72 -0.99 -18.76
C VAL A 591 25.02 0.36 -18.69
N ALA A 592 23.79 0.46 -19.20
CA ALA A 592 23.01 1.69 -19.11
C ALA A 592 22.69 2.06 -17.65
N SER A 593 22.38 1.08 -16.81
CA SER A 593 22.13 1.31 -15.38
C SER A 593 23.37 1.78 -14.65
N ALA A 594 24.53 1.16 -14.89
CA ALA A 594 25.80 1.57 -14.32
C ALA A 594 26.15 3.00 -14.71
N PHE A 595 25.92 3.38 -15.97
CA PHE A 595 26.14 4.75 -16.45
C PHE A 595 25.23 5.77 -15.72
N VAL A 596 23.94 5.45 -15.54
CA VAL A 596 23.00 6.33 -14.83
C VAL A 596 23.38 6.48 -13.36
N VAL A 597 23.74 5.38 -12.69
CA VAL A 597 24.14 5.40 -11.27
C VAL A 597 25.44 6.17 -11.09
N LEU A 598 26.46 5.94 -11.92
CA LEU A 598 27.72 6.70 -11.90
C LEU A 598 27.48 8.19 -12.15
N GLY A 599 26.62 8.54 -13.10
CA GLY A 599 26.24 9.93 -13.36
C GLY A 599 25.55 10.58 -12.15
N THR A 600 24.70 9.84 -11.45
CA THR A 600 24.01 10.32 -10.24
C THR A 600 24.99 10.53 -9.09
N LEU A 601 25.92 9.59 -8.87
CA LEU A 601 26.97 9.71 -7.87
C LEU A 601 27.91 10.88 -8.16
N ALA A 602 28.37 11.01 -9.42
CA ALA A 602 29.21 12.12 -9.87
C ALA A 602 28.51 13.48 -9.69
N SER A 603 27.20 13.55 -9.94
CA SER A 603 26.43 14.78 -9.71
C SER A 603 26.40 15.19 -8.23
N THR A 604 26.38 14.22 -7.32
CA THR A 604 26.34 14.44 -5.88
C THR A 604 27.71 14.84 -5.33
N THR A 605 28.80 14.28 -5.86
CA THR A 605 30.17 14.56 -5.38
C THR A 605 30.79 15.82 -6.00
N ILE A 606 30.51 16.09 -7.28
CA ILE A 606 31.10 17.21 -8.03
C ILE A 606 30.21 18.46 -7.93
N GLY A 607 28.96 18.32 -7.48
CA GLY A 607 28.05 19.46 -7.30
C GLY A 607 27.56 20.05 -8.62
N PHE A 608 27.18 19.20 -9.59
CA PHE A 608 26.52 19.69 -10.81
C PHE A 608 25.22 20.40 -10.41
N GLY A 609 25.10 21.69 -10.73
CA GLY A 609 23.92 22.48 -10.38
C GLY A 609 22.64 21.86 -10.95
N ARG A 610 21.51 22.03 -10.23
CA ARG A 610 20.16 21.55 -10.63
C ARG A 610 19.83 21.82 -12.11
N ASN A 611 20.30 22.95 -12.62
CA ASN A 611 20.10 23.38 -14.00
C ASN A 611 20.79 22.45 -15.02
N ALA A 612 21.91 21.80 -14.69
CA ALA A 612 22.60 20.87 -15.58
C ALA A 612 21.76 19.60 -15.84
N GLY A 613 21.07 19.10 -14.82
CA GLY A 613 20.13 17.98 -14.97
C GLY A 613 18.93 18.33 -15.85
N LEU A 614 18.38 19.54 -15.68
CA LEU A 614 17.30 20.06 -16.52
C LEU A 614 17.74 20.25 -17.97
N VAL A 615 18.92 20.84 -18.19
CA VAL A 615 19.50 21.02 -19.53
C VAL A 615 19.70 19.67 -20.22
N SER A 616 20.26 18.67 -19.52
CA SER A 616 20.36 17.29 -20.04
C SER A 616 19.00 16.72 -20.41
N GLY A 617 17.99 16.91 -19.56
CA GLY A 617 16.62 16.49 -19.78
C GLY A 617 16.00 17.10 -21.05
N VAL A 618 16.12 18.43 -21.19
CA VAL A 618 15.61 19.18 -22.34
C VAL A 618 16.35 18.79 -23.62
N VAL A 619 17.69 18.72 -23.59
CA VAL A 619 18.50 18.34 -24.76
C VAL A 619 18.13 16.94 -25.23
N THR A 620 18.00 15.99 -24.32
CA THR A 620 17.61 14.61 -24.62
C THR A 620 16.20 14.56 -25.20
N PHE A 621 15.23 15.25 -24.58
CA PHE A 621 13.85 15.33 -25.08
C PHE A 621 13.80 15.92 -26.50
N VAL A 622 14.46 17.05 -26.74
CA VAL A 622 14.48 17.71 -28.06
C VAL A 622 15.15 16.82 -29.11
N THR A 623 16.26 16.17 -28.76
CA THR A 623 16.99 15.27 -29.67
C THR A 623 16.10 14.09 -30.10
N TRP A 624 15.44 13.44 -29.14
CA TRP A 624 14.56 12.30 -29.43
C TRP A 624 13.26 12.73 -30.12
N ALA A 625 12.69 13.88 -29.78
CA ALA A 625 11.55 14.45 -30.48
C ALA A 625 11.88 14.77 -31.95
N ALA A 626 13.06 15.34 -32.20
CA ALA A 626 13.55 15.60 -33.56
C ALA A 626 13.77 14.29 -34.34
N PHE A 627 14.35 13.26 -33.70
CA PHE A 627 14.50 11.94 -34.30
C PHE A 627 13.15 11.29 -34.64
N ALA A 628 12.18 11.35 -33.72
CA ALA A 628 10.83 10.85 -33.95
C ALA A 628 10.13 11.59 -35.09
N ALA A 629 10.23 12.92 -35.13
CA ALA A 629 9.69 13.74 -36.23
C ALA A 629 10.35 13.40 -37.58
N HIS A 630 11.67 13.20 -37.59
CA HIS A 630 12.40 12.77 -38.77
C HIS A 630 11.96 11.39 -39.25
N PHE A 631 11.80 10.43 -38.32
CA PHE A 631 11.33 9.09 -38.61
C PHE A 631 9.91 9.07 -39.19
N VAL A 632 8.98 9.82 -38.59
CA VAL A 632 7.61 9.98 -39.11
C VAL A 632 7.62 10.62 -40.48
N ARG A 633 8.43 11.67 -40.69
CA ARG A 633 8.56 12.31 -42.01
C ARG A 633 9.09 11.32 -43.05
N ARG A 634 10.07 10.50 -42.68
CA ARG A 634 10.62 9.46 -43.55
C ARG A 634 9.57 8.41 -43.90
N ILE A 635 8.81 7.92 -42.92
CA ILE A 635 7.70 6.99 -43.18
C ILE A 635 6.68 7.61 -44.13
N GLN A 636 6.31 8.88 -43.93
CA GLN A 636 5.37 9.57 -44.82
C GLN A 636 5.91 9.71 -46.25
N VAL A 637 7.21 9.95 -46.40
CA VAL A 637 7.88 10.00 -47.71
C VAL A 637 7.87 8.60 -48.34
N ASP A 638 8.32 7.58 -47.62
CA ASP A 638 8.34 6.21 -48.11
C ASP A 638 6.93 5.74 -48.53
N LEU A 639 5.89 6.07 -47.76
CA LEU A 639 4.48 5.78 -48.08
C LEU A 639 3.96 6.54 -49.31
N ARG A 640 4.46 7.74 -49.57
CA ARG A 640 4.09 8.53 -50.77
C ARG A 640 4.83 8.03 -52.01
N GLU A 641 6.06 7.57 -51.84
CA GLU A 641 6.91 7.04 -52.92
C GLU A 641 6.55 5.61 -53.31
N THR A 642 6.06 4.80 -52.35
CA THR A 642 5.46 3.49 -52.65
C THR A 642 4.10 3.68 -53.32
N ARG A 643 4.11 3.86 -54.66
CA ARG A 643 2.96 3.57 -55.55
C ARG A 643 2.66 2.06 -55.62
N ALA A 644 2.80 1.33 -54.52
CA ALA A 644 2.37 -0.04 -54.47
C ALA A 644 0.84 -0.02 -54.38
N PRO A 645 0.10 -0.74 -55.24
CA PRO A 645 -1.28 -1.05 -54.90
C PRO A 645 -1.22 -1.77 -53.56
N LEU A 646 -1.76 -1.14 -52.52
CA LEU A 646 -1.96 -1.75 -51.22
C LEU A 646 -2.93 -2.92 -51.42
N HIS A 647 -2.42 -4.07 -51.84
CA HIS A 647 -3.02 -5.35 -51.55
C HIS A 647 -2.77 -5.59 -50.07
N LEU A 648 -3.58 -4.92 -49.25
CA LEU A 648 -3.95 -5.43 -47.94
C LEU A 648 -4.60 -6.78 -48.20
N ASN A 649 -3.77 -7.83 -48.30
CA ASN A 649 -4.23 -9.20 -48.21
C ASN A 649 -4.35 -9.48 -46.70
N PRO A 650 -5.54 -9.48 -46.10
CA PRO A 650 -5.71 -9.62 -44.66
C PRO A 650 -5.57 -11.09 -44.21
N LEU A 651 -4.86 -11.92 -44.97
CA LEU A 651 -4.73 -13.35 -44.82
C LEU A 651 -3.28 -13.78 -45.06
N ILE A 652 -2.41 -13.50 -44.11
CA ILE A 652 -1.32 -14.40 -43.69
C ILE A 652 -1.30 -14.40 -42.16
#